data_AF-W4QBT2-F1
#
_entry.id   AF-W4QBT2-F1
#
_cell.length_a   1.000
_cell.length_b   1.000
_cell.length_c   1.000
_cell.angle_alpha   90.00
_cell.angle_beta   90.00
_cell.angle_gamma   90.00
#
_symmetry.space_group_name_H-M   'P 1'
#
loop_
_entity.id
_entity.type
_entity.pdbx_description
1 polymer ?
#
loop_
_entity_poly.entity_id
_entity_poly.type
_entity_poly.pdbx_seq_one_letter_code
_entity_poly.pdbx_strand_id
1 'polypeptide(L)'
;MVNRIKGAIRLSLAVFMLVFLMLMVVFPVNAEEAIYHAEEAKGEGFILNDNHQGYTGTAFIQFTPNVPGGYVEWDVEIATAGLYTLQFRYAHGAFLNRPGEVRVNDEVIEAELAFESTGAWNEWGTSEAVVELAEGVHTIRLTGVGPEGGPNIDVLKVVEGYDGGEQPDDPSYPVVSLEERINEDHIKHWQQEGLLLTEQSYQSNQPVKQLQFYASINSLFGYTNEVKFKGIDSYSFSEDWGIEEDEWYLYVLQAAHKAGYLEGLNSINVNKPITRAEVALVVASALQLDGDVEIANQYRDLNGQDELVKGAIGAVIANELLEPHTSKTFNPNKPLTFHHLQRLIEKVQQYSQVGDQEVHIINVDALSPTTIVVTLNGFFEEISPYDIEVVYGAGAWATLNPQLSKLEVTKASVGVNQLGYTVLVYELENALTNDAKVAAIEHIPDDSYNQDIVDQANNLITWQMEHGGWTKNFPHIYTREWDGVESRSEWVSNGVELGTIDNDATINEIRTVAAAYNMTGDPRFKESVDQGFEFLFKLQYPSGGIRQVYPQRGADESSSVWYSNYVTFNDAAMTNVLELFDEVVNREAPFHTDIVNDEFIQEVGSSIDLALDYILKAQIEVDGQLTAWGQQHDPFTYEPQHGRSYEHPSITASESIPVIRWLMARPEQTEEIQTAVSSALSYFDQVKILDTRYDNRTYPYFLDHPGSTVWYRFYQIGTDFPIFSGRDGVIKHNLEEIEEERRLGYSWAGTWPQQLLEVAQTTGYYENKVYARVFRDQSKDHLNRSLALDSIVKTTNRIQGD
;
A
#
# COMPACT_ATOMS: atom_id res chain seq x y z
N MET A 1 -79.59 32.62 50.52
CA MET A 1 -79.24 32.07 51.86
C MET A 1 -79.64 30.58 51.98
N VAL A 2 -79.52 29.86 50.87
CA VAL A 2 -80.47 28.83 50.47
C VAL A 2 -79.66 27.70 49.85
N ASN A 3 -79.83 26.50 50.43
CA ASN A 3 -79.88 25.21 49.75
C ASN A 3 -78.68 24.81 48.85
N ARG A 4 -78.13 23.60 48.92
CA ARG A 4 -78.73 22.35 49.39
C ARG A 4 -77.65 21.26 49.33
N ILE A 5 -77.79 20.36 50.29
CA ILE A 5 -77.63 18.89 50.20
C ILE A 5 -76.20 18.37 50.20
N LYS A 6 -75.67 17.79 51.29
CA LYS A 6 -76.13 16.72 52.23
C LYS A 6 -75.96 15.29 51.70
N GLY A 7 -75.27 14.47 52.50
CA GLY A 7 -75.42 13.01 52.59
C GLY A 7 -74.15 12.26 52.16
N ALA A 8 -73.13 11.99 52.97
CA ALA A 8 -73.01 11.52 54.35
C ALA A 8 -73.05 9.97 54.53
N ILE A 9 -71.83 9.41 54.63
CA ILE A 9 -71.35 8.39 55.61
C ILE A 9 -71.65 6.90 55.30
N ARG A 10 -70.60 6.11 54.97
CA ARG A 10 -69.95 5.10 55.86
C ARG A 10 -68.94 4.21 55.11
N LEU A 11 -67.76 4.06 55.75
CA LEU A 11 -66.83 2.92 55.73
C LEU A 11 -65.99 2.59 54.47
N SER A 12 -64.72 2.30 54.77
CA SER A 12 -63.77 1.41 54.09
C SER A 12 -62.94 1.94 52.92
N LEU A 13 -61.62 1.64 53.03
CA LEU A 13 -60.60 1.38 52.00
C LEU A 13 -60.48 2.30 50.76
N ALA A 14 -59.22 2.59 50.44
CA ALA A 14 -58.68 3.23 49.23
C ALA A 14 -58.64 4.77 49.21
N VAL A 15 -57.52 5.26 48.67
CA VAL A 15 -57.29 6.61 48.10
C VAL A 15 -56.85 7.73 49.07
N PHE A 16 -55.54 8.03 49.04
CA PHE A 16 -55.05 9.40 48.81
C PHE A 16 -53.63 9.36 48.23
N MET A 17 -53.50 9.23 46.91
CA MET A 17 -52.50 9.95 46.09
C MET A 17 -52.69 9.67 44.58
N LEU A 18 -53.67 10.38 44.01
CA LEU A 18 -53.78 10.81 42.61
C LEU A 18 -54.44 12.19 42.78
N VAL A 19 -53.91 13.33 42.35
CA VAL A 19 -53.57 13.70 40.97
C VAL A 19 -52.63 14.91 41.02
N PHE A 20 -51.46 14.79 40.39
CA PHE A 20 -50.98 15.83 39.49
C PHE A 20 -50.33 15.10 38.31
N LEU A 21 -51.17 14.79 37.32
CA LEU A 21 -50.76 14.28 36.02
C LEU A 21 -50.49 15.51 35.15
N MET A 22 -49.21 15.86 34.99
CA MET A 22 -48.73 16.70 33.90
C MET A 22 -47.53 15.95 33.33
N LEU A 23 -47.63 15.63 32.04
CA LEU A 23 -46.65 14.92 31.22
C LEU A 23 -45.20 15.28 31.60
N MET A 24 -44.49 14.34 32.23
CA MET A 24 -43.18 13.99 31.71
C MET A 24 -43.43 12.86 30.72
N VAL A 25 -43.34 13.17 29.44
CA VAL A 25 -42.83 12.18 28.49
C VAL A 25 -41.41 11.94 28.97
N VAL A 26 -41.24 10.96 29.85
CA VAL A 26 -39.95 10.33 30.05
C VAL A 26 -39.74 9.60 28.74
N PHE A 27 -38.91 10.16 27.86
CA PHE A 27 -38.29 9.35 26.82
C PHE A 27 -37.71 8.13 27.53
N PRO A 28 -37.98 6.90 27.09
CA PRO A 28 -37.18 5.78 27.55
C PRO A 28 -35.74 6.15 27.19
N VAL A 29 -34.90 6.33 28.21
CA VAL A 29 -33.46 6.23 28.02
C VAL A 29 -33.25 4.77 27.67
N ASN A 30 -32.97 4.47 26.40
CA ASN A 30 -32.49 3.14 26.01
C ASN A 30 -31.25 2.87 26.86
N ALA A 31 -31.29 1.81 27.65
CA ALA A 31 -30.13 1.29 28.37
C ALA A 31 -29.65 0.07 27.57
N GLU A 32 -28.74 0.26 26.61
CA GLU A 32 -28.35 -0.79 25.65
C GLU A 32 -26.85 -0.79 25.26
N GLU A 33 -25.97 -0.13 26.03
CA GLU A 33 -24.52 -0.06 25.73
C GLU A 33 -23.65 -0.21 26.99
N ALA A 34 -22.63 -1.07 26.93
CA ALA A 34 -21.58 -1.21 27.94
C ALA A 34 -20.18 -1.05 27.33
N ILE A 35 -19.30 -0.29 27.99
CA ILE A 35 -17.93 0.00 27.54
C ILE A 35 -16.95 -0.65 28.50
N TYR A 36 -15.97 -1.37 27.95
CA TYR A 36 -14.89 -2.03 28.65
C TYR A 36 -13.54 -1.54 28.11
N HIS A 37 -12.80 -0.82 28.93
CA HIS A 37 -11.49 -0.28 28.59
C HIS A 37 -10.44 -1.39 28.47
N ALA A 38 -9.56 -1.30 27.47
CA ALA A 38 -8.52 -2.30 27.24
C ALA A 38 -7.47 -2.30 28.37
N GLU A 39 -7.18 -1.16 29.00
CA GLU A 39 -6.22 -1.10 30.10
C GLU A 39 -6.68 -1.84 31.38
N GLU A 40 -7.97 -2.16 31.48
CA GLU A 40 -8.55 -2.92 32.60
C GLU A 40 -8.66 -4.43 32.30
N ALA A 41 -8.34 -4.83 31.07
CA ALA A 41 -8.49 -6.20 30.59
C ALA A 41 -7.42 -7.14 31.17
N LYS A 42 -7.72 -8.45 31.15
CA LYS A 42 -6.78 -9.52 31.52
C LYS A 42 -6.18 -10.12 30.26
N GLY A 43 -4.99 -10.70 30.35
CA GLY A 43 -4.44 -11.53 29.27
C GLY A 43 -2.93 -11.64 29.30
N GLU A 44 -2.35 -12.12 28.19
CA GLU A 44 -0.91 -12.35 28.03
C GLU A 44 -0.47 -11.95 26.61
N GLY A 45 0.83 -11.65 26.43
CA GLY A 45 1.36 -11.29 25.10
C GLY A 45 1.01 -9.87 24.66
N PHE A 46 0.86 -8.94 25.60
CA PHE A 46 0.68 -7.52 25.32
C PHE A 46 1.35 -6.62 26.37
N ILE A 47 1.50 -5.33 26.05
CA ILE A 47 1.82 -4.26 26.99
C ILE A 47 0.76 -3.16 26.94
N LEU A 48 0.65 -2.37 28.00
CA LEU A 48 -0.06 -1.10 27.97
C LEU A 48 0.87 -0.01 27.44
N ASN A 49 0.37 0.82 26.53
CA ASN A 49 1.13 1.87 25.88
C ASN A 49 0.27 3.14 25.72
N ASP A 50 0.93 4.30 25.59
CA ASP A 50 0.34 5.64 25.51
C ASP A 50 0.99 6.53 24.44
N ASN A 51 1.86 5.95 23.60
CA ASN A 51 2.70 6.66 22.64
C ASN A 51 1.99 7.15 21.35
N HIS A 52 0.71 6.80 21.16
CA HIS A 52 -0.13 7.26 20.06
C HIS A 52 -1.34 8.00 20.62
N GLN A 53 -1.70 9.14 20.04
CA GLN A 53 -2.86 9.92 20.52
C GLN A 53 -4.19 9.31 20.06
N GLY A 54 -5.31 9.75 20.66
CA GLY A 54 -6.66 9.41 20.21
C GLY A 54 -7.30 8.15 20.83
N TYR A 55 -6.63 7.44 21.74
CA TYR A 55 -7.24 6.38 22.57
C TYR A 55 -8.12 6.99 23.67
N THR A 56 -8.95 6.15 24.31
CA THR A 56 -9.78 6.54 25.44
C THR A 56 -9.17 6.05 26.75
N GLY A 57 -9.42 6.75 27.86
CA GLY A 57 -8.84 6.35 29.14
C GLY A 57 -7.37 6.78 29.28
N THR A 58 -6.52 5.88 29.77
CA THR A 58 -5.13 6.21 30.16
C THR A 58 -4.04 5.46 29.40
N ALA A 59 -4.41 4.38 28.69
CA ALA A 59 -3.51 3.62 27.83
C ALA A 59 -4.33 2.72 26.89
N PHE A 60 -3.70 2.17 25.87
CA PHE A 60 -4.26 1.11 25.05
C PHE A 60 -3.40 -0.16 25.13
N ILE A 61 -3.94 -1.29 24.67
CA ILE A 61 -3.22 -2.56 24.54
C ILE A 61 -2.46 -2.60 23.23
N GLN A 62 -1.16 -2.90 23.30
CA GLN A 62 -0.34 -3.25 22.16
C GLN A 62 0.10 -4.71 22.28
N PHE A 63 -0.30 -5.56 21.34
CA PHE A 63 0.22 -6.93 21.29
C PHE A 63 1.74 -6.91 21.13
N THR A 64 2.43 -7.68 21.96
CA THR A 64 3.88 -7.73 21.97
C THR A 64 4.32 -9.18 22.15
N PRO A 65 5.28 -9.68 21.36
CA PRO A 65 6.16 -8.96 20.41
C PRO A 65 5.63 -8.92 18.97
N ASN A 66 4.33 -8.66 18.74
CA ASN A 66 3.69 -8.76 17.41
C ASN A 66 3.83 -10.17 16.80
N VAL A 67 3.24 -11.18 17.45
CA VAL A 67 3.16 -12.56 16.94
C VAL A 67 1.82 -13.20 17.28
N PRO A 68 1.44 -14.31 16.60
CA PRO A 68 0.24 -15.05 16.96
C PRO A 68 0.25 -15.51 18.42
N GLY A 69 -0.92 -15.49 19.05
CA GLY A 69 -1.19 -16.13 20.34
C GLY A 69 -1.29 -15.18 21.55
N GLY A 70 -0.88 -13.92 21.42
CA GLY A 70 -1.21 -12.91 22.43
C GLY A 70 -2.73 -12.70 22.50
N TYR A 71 -3.28 -12.54 23.70
CA TYR A 71 -4.72 -12.37 23.89
C TYR A 71 -5.08 -11.36 24.98
N VAL A 72 -6.27 -10.77 24.82
CA VAL A 72 -6.93 -9.87 25.76
C VAL A 72 -8.33 -10.41 26.07
N GLU A 73 -8.77 -10.25 27.32
CA GLU A 73 -9.99 -10.84 27.84
C GLU A 73 -10.73 -9.93 28.82
N TRP A 74 -12.05 -9.88 28.67
CA TRP A 74 -12.99 -9.14 29.53
C TRP A 74 -14.07 -10.06 30.09
N ASP A 75 -14.50 -9.80 31.33
CA ASP A 75 -15.72 -10.40 31.89
C ASP A 75 -16.88 -9.40 31.70
N VAL A 76 -17.85 -9.77 30.85
CA VAL A 76 -18.97 -8.93 30.42
C VAL A 76 -20.26 -9.40 31.09
N GLU A 77 -21.00 -8.49 31.74
CA GLU A 77 -22.30 -8.79 32.35
C GLU A 77 -23.45 -8.46 31.40
N ILE A 78 -24.28 -9.46 31.10
CA ILE A 78 -25.42 -9.38 30.20
C ILE A 78 -26.72 -9.44 31.01
N ALA A 79 -27.50 -8.36 30.96
CA ALA A 79 -28.71 -8.21 31.76
C ALA A 79 -29.94 -8.93 31.17
N THR A 80 -29.97 -9.13 29.85
CA THR A 80 -31.07 -9.79 29.13
C THR A 80 -30.48 -10.73 28.09
N ALA A 81 -30.97 -11.97 28.01
CA ALA A 81 -30.54 -12.85 26.92
C ALA A 81 -30.99 -12.28 25.56
N GLY A 82 -30.10 -12.26 24.58
CA GLY A 82 -30.36 -11.64 23.27
C GLY A 82 -29.17 -11.69 22.32
N LEU A 83 -29.35 -11.08 21.16
CA LEU A 83 -28.28 -10.86 20.20
C LEU A 83 -27.50 -9.59 20.60
N TYR A 84 -26.18 -9.64 20.55
CA TYR A 84 -25.29 -8.55 20.90
C TYR A 84 -24.22 -8.36 19.82
N THR A 85 -23.83 -7.11 19.59
CA THR A 85 -22.65 -6.76 18.79
C THR A 85 -21.47 -6.42 19.71
N LEU A 86 -20.34 -7.08 19.47
CA LEU A 86 -19.05 -6.82 20.09
C LEU A 86 -18.25 -5.89 19.18
N GLN A 87 -18.08 -4.63 19.60
CA GLN A 87 -17.36 -3.61 18.86
C GLN A 87 -15.97 -3.40 19.49
N PHE A 88 -14.93 -3.77 18.76
CA PHE A 88 -13.55 -3.56 19.16
C PHE A 88 -13.03 -2.27 18.54
N ARG A 89 -12.77 -1.24 19.36
CA ARG A 89 -12.09 -0.03 18.93
C ARG A 89 -10.58 -0.30 18.88
N TYR A 90 -9.97 -0.06 17.73
CA TYR A 90 -8.60 -0.46 17.46
C TYR A 90 -7.86 0.54 16.59
N ALA A 91 -6.52 0.50 16.65
CA ALA A 91 -5.65 1.21 15.73
C ALA A 91 -4.67 0.22 15.09
N HIS A 92 -4.48 0.35 13.77
CA HIS A 92 -3.59 -0.51 13.00
C HIS A 92 -2.97 0.27 11.85
N GLY A 93 -1.75 0.76 12.04
CA GLY A 93 -1.08 1.59 11.04
C GLY A 93 -0.43 0.83 9.87
N ALA A 94 -0.36 -0.50 9.93
CA ALA A 94 0.27 -1.30 8.86
C ALA A 94 -0.76 -1.76 7.82
N PHE A 95 -0.33 -1.97 6.57
CA PHE A 95 -1.23 -2.29 5.44
C PHE A 95 -1.90 -3.67 5.54
N LEU A 96 -1.15 -4.72 5.89
CA LEU A 96 -1.71 -6.08 6.00
C LEU A 96 -2.63 -6.22 7.21
N ASN A 97 -3.82 -6.80 7.00
CA ASN A 97 -4.76 -7.15 8.06
C ASN A 97 -4.08 -7.90 9.23
N ARG A 98 -4.46 -7.55 10.46
CA ARG A 98 -4.05 -8.25 11.69
C ARG A 98 -5.23 -9.01 12.31
N PRO A 99 -5.61 -10.17 11.74
CA PRO A 99 -6.82 -10.86 12.17
C PRO A 99 -6.74 -11.34 13.61
N GLY A 100 -7.90 -11.36 14.27
CA GLY A 100 -8.05 -11.86 15.63
C GLY A 100 -9.14 -12.92 15.76
N GLU A 101 -8.87 -13.97 16.54
CA GLU A 101 -9.88 -14.96 16.95
C GLU A 101 -10.68 -14.39 18.13
N VAL A 102 -12.00 -14.31 17.97
CA VAL A 102 -12.94 -13.88 19.01
C VAL A 102 -13.60 -15.12 19.62
N ARG A 103 -13.47 -15.28 20.94
CA ARG A 103 -14.15 -16.31 21.73
C ARG A 103 -15.10 -15.74 22.76
N VAL A 104 -16.20 -16.46 23.00
CA VAL A 104 -17.11 -16.25 24.13
C VAL A 104 -17.22 -17.54 24.92
N ASN A 105 -16.87 -17.52 26.21
CA ASN A 105 -16.90 -18.70 27.08
C ASN A 105 -16.18 -19.93 26.47
N ASP A 106 -14.98 -19.70 25.90
CA ASP A 106 -14.15 -20.67 25.17
C ASP A 106 -14.66 -21.15 23.79
N GLU A 107 -15.87 -20.75 23.37
CA GLU A 107 -16.41 -21.03 22.04
C GLU A 107 -15.94 -19.98 21.03
N VAL A 108 -15.48 -20.42 19.85
CA VAL A 108 -15.05 -19.51 18.77
C VAL A 108 -16.27 -18.94 18.08
N ILE A 109 -16.38 -17.62 18.08
CA ILE A 109 -17.43 -16.87 17.37
C ILE A 109 -16.91 -16.46 15.99
N GLU A 110 -15.74 -15.84 15.95
CA GLU A 110 -15.03 -15.48 14.72
C GLU A 110 -13.61 -16.02 14.79
N ALA A 111 -13.21 -16.81 13.79
CA ALA A 111 -11.87 -17.40 13.75
C ALA A 111 -10.80 -16.38 13.33
N GLU A 112 -11.17 -15.46 12.45
CA GLU A 112 -10.28 -14.46 11.85
C GLU A 112 -11.05 -13.15 11.63
N LEU A 113 -11.51 -12.53 12.72
CA LEU A 113 -12.11 -11.20 12.64
C LEU A 113 -11.07 -10.22 12.07
N ALA A 114 -11.40 -9.56 10.96
CA ALA A 114 -10.50 -8.64 10.29
C ALA A 114 -10.30 -7.36 11.11
N PHE A 115 -9.06 -6.97 11.27
CA PHE A 115 -8.64 -5.66 11.74
C PHE A 115 -7.78 -5.06 10.64
N GLU A 116 -8.47 -4.46 9.68
CA GLU A 116 -7.86 -3.80 8.53
C GLU A 116 -7.08 -2.57 8.96
N SER A 117 -6.17 -2.10 8.12
CA SER A 117 -5.40 -0.91 8.47
C SER A 117 -6.30 0.31 8.70
N THR A 118 -6.13 0.99 9.83
CA THR A 118 -6.78 2.28 10.11
C THR A 118 -6.07 3.46 9.47
N GLY A 119 -4.96 3.23 8.76
CA GLY A 119 -4.15 4.28 8.14
C GLY A 119 -2.97 4.70 9.00
N ALA A 120 -3.15 4.89 10.30
CA ALA A 120 -2.06 5.25 11.20
C ALA A 120 -2.28 4.70 12.61
N TRP A 121 -1.22 4.65 13.41
CA TRP A 121 -1.28 4.12 14.78
C TRP A 121 -2.02 5.04 15.77
N ASN A 122 -2.31 6.28 15.38
CA ASN A 122 -3.14 7.26 16.09
C ASN A 122 -4.53 7.46 15.45
N GLU A 123 -4.86 6.71 14.40
CA GLU A 123 -6.18 6.67 13.78
C GLU A 123 -6.92 5.42 14.27
N TRP A 124 -8.14 5.60 14.76
CA TRP A 124 -8.87 4.56 15.48
C TRP A 124 -10.18 4.19 14.77
N GLY A 125 -10.32 2.92 14.42
CA GLY A 125 -11.51 2.34 13.80
C GLY A 125 -12.23 1.36 14.72
N THR A 126 -13.26 0.71 14.18
CA THR A 126 -14.05 -0.32 14.88
C THR A 126 -14.13 -1.58 14.02
N SER A 127 -13.90 -2.75 14.63
CA SER A 127 -14.22 -4.06 14.04
C SER A 127 -15.26 -4.77 14.89
N GLU A 128 -16.15 -5.54 14.26
CA GLU A 128 -17.38 -6.03 14.90
C GLU A 128 -17.56 -7.54 14.77
N ALA A 129 -18.01 -8.19 15.84
CA ALA A 129 -18.50 -9.57 15.82
C ALA A 129 -19.90 -9.65 16.44
N VAL A 130 -20.78 -10.47 15.87
CA VAL A 130 -22.16 -10.64 16.34
C VAL A 130 -22.29 -11.96 17.08
N VAL A 131 -22.90 -11.93 18.27
CA VAL A 131 -23.03 -13.12 19.12
C VAL A 131 -24.36 -13.14 19.88
N GLU A 132 -24.94 -14.33 20.06
CA GLU A 132 -26.07 -14.53 20.96
C GLU A 132 -25.56 -14.81 22.38
N LEU A 133 -25.94 -13.97 23.34
CA LEU A 133 -25.53 -14.09 24.74
C LEU A 133 -26.73 -14.38 25.64
N ALA A 134 -26.51 -15.17 26.68
CA ALA A 134 -27.52 -15.43 27.70
C ALA A 134 -27.48 -14.33 28.78
N GLU A 135 -28.52 -14.24 29.60
CA GLU A 135 -28.44 -13.44 30.83
C GLU A 135 -27.37 -14.03 31.76
N GLY A 136 -26.40 -13.21 32.18
CA GLY A 136 -25.30 -13.63 33.04
C GLY A 136 -23.95 -13.03 32.65
N VAL A 137 -22.88 -13.51 33.28
CA VAL A 137 -21.50 -13.09 32.99
C VAL A 137 -20.91 -13.99 31.91
N HIS A 138 -20.31 -13.38 30.89
CA HIS A 138 -19.65 -14.01 29.77
C HIS A 138 -18.20 -13.53 29.67
N THR A 139 -17.28 -14.45 29.41
CA THR A 139 -15.88 -14.10 29.16
C THR A 139 -15.67 -13.93 27.67
N ILE A 140 -15.27 -12.73 27.24
CA ILE A 140 -14.98 -12.39 25.84
C ILE A 140 -13.48 -12.26 25.67
N ARG A 141 -12.90 -13.04 24.75
CA ARG A 141 -11.46 -13.05 24.46
C ARG A 141 -11.20 -12.70 23.00
N LEU A 142 -10.24 -11.81 22.77
CA LEU A 142 -9.66 -11.54 21.45
C LEU A 142 -8.21 -12.03 21.45
N THR A 143 -7.86 -12.92 20.52
CA THR A 143 -6.50 -13.46 20.35
C THR A 143 -5.94 -13.03 19.01
N GLY A 144 -4.80 -12.34 18.95
CA GLY A 144 -4.14 -12.05 17.69
C GLY A 144 -3.67 -13.35 17.04
N VAL A 145 -4.13 -13.66 15.83
CA VAL A 145 -3.79 -14.90 15.11
C VAL A 145 -2.92 -14.66 13.89
N GLY A 146 -2.83 -13.40 13.43
CA GLY A 146 -1.96 -13.00 12.34
C GLY A 146 -0.46 -13.11 12.68
N PRO A 147 0.42 -13.21 11.68
CA PRO A 147 1.87 -13.38 11.86
C PRO A 147 2.53 -12.24 12.65
N GLU A 148 1.93 -11.05 12.62
CA GLU A 148 2.34 -9.86 13.37
C GLU A 148 1.50 -9.63 14.65
N GLY A 149 0.78 -10.65 15.11
CA GLY A 149 -0.16 -10.55 16.24
C GLY A 149 -1.42 -9.76 15.91
N GLY A 150 -2.08 -9.22 16.94
CA GLY A 150 -3.28 -8.40 16.80
C GLY A 150 -2.99 -6.89 16.65
N PRO A 151 -4.02 -6.07 16.40
CA PRO A 151 -3.88 -4.61 16.31
C PRO A 151 -3.74 -3.97 17.71
N ASN A 152 -3.52 -2.65 17.78
CA ASN A 152 -3.66 -1.95 19.06
C ASN A 152 -5.14 -1.91 19.45
N ILE A 153 -5.50 -2.29 20.68
CA ILE A 153 -6.89 -2.34 21.15
C ILE A 153 -7.09 -1.29 22.25
N ASP A 154 -8.12 -0.47 22.09
CA ASP A 154 -8.49 0.58 23.05
C ASP A 154 -9.71 0.20 23.89
N VAL A 155 -10.79 -0.24 23.24
CA VAL A 155 -12.07 -0.50 23.93
C VAL A 155 -12.77 -1.71 23.34
N LEU A 156 -13.40 -2.52 24.18
CA LEU A 156 -14.50 -3.40 23.81
C LEU A 156 -15.81 -2.72 24.21
N LYS A 157 -16.69 -2.47 23.24
CA LYS A 157 -18.05 -1.99 23.46
C LYS A 157 -19.04 -3.11 23.14
N VAL A 158 -20.01 -3.33 24.01
CA VAL A 158 -21.02 -4.38 23.90
C VAL A 158 -22.38 -3.71 23.77
N VAL A 159 -23.03 -3.92 22.62
CA VAL A 159 -24.29 -3.25 22.25
C VAL A 159 -25.39 -4.30 22.12
N GLU A 160 -26.55 -4.06 22.74
CA GLU A 160 -27.72 -4.92 22.56
C GLU A 160 -28.31 -4.76 21.15
N GLY A 161 -28.58 -5.89 20.50
CA GLY A 161 -29.03 -5.93 19.11
C GLY A 161 -27.89 -5.89 18.10
N TYR A 162 -28.29 -5.89 16.84
CA TYR A 162 -27.42 -5.69 15.68
C TYR A 162 -27.88 -4.39 15.02
N ASP A 163 -27.10 -3.31 15.14
CA ASP A 163 -27.37 -2.06 14.39
C ASP A 163 -26.94 -2.17 12.93
N GLY A 164 -26.22 -3.24 12.57
CA GLY A 164 -25.76 -3.48 11.21
C GLY A 164 -25.04 -2.27 10.63
N GLY A 165 -23.77 -2.09 11.01
CA GLY A 165 -22.82 -1.68 9.98
C GLY A 165 -23.03 -2.64 8.80
N GLU A 166 -23.29 -2.09 7.62
CA GLU A 166 -23.63 -2.86 6.41
C GLU A 166 -22.76 -4.12 6.34
N GLN A 167 -23.39 -5.29 6.50
CA GLN A 167 -22.82 -6.53 5.97
C GLN A 167 -22.46 -6.19 4.52
N PRO A 168 -21.24 -6.43 3.99
CA PRO A 168 -20.85 -5.89 2.70
C PRO A 168 -21.92 -6.24 1.69
N ASP A 169 -22.72 -5.24 1.31
CA ASP A 169 -23.90 -5.46 0.50
C ASP A 169 -23.41 -6.19 -0.75
N ASP A 170 -24.08 -7.28 -1.11
CA ASP A 170 -23.86 -7.85 -2.43
C ASP A 170 -24.05 -6.69 -3.43
N PRO A 171 -23.02 -6.36 -4.25
CA PRO A 171 -23.06 -5.14 -5.03
C PRO A 171 -24.34 -5.11 -5.87
N SER A 172 -25.23 -4.15 -5.62
CA SER A 172 -26.59 -4.18 -6.18
C SER A 172 -26.71 -3.20 -7.35
N TYR A 173 -25.94 -3.42 -8.42
CA TYR A 173 -26.10 -2.69 -9.68
C TYR A 173 -26.58 -3.62 -10.80
N PRO A 174 -27.41 -3.13 -11.73
CA PRO A 174 -27.90 -3.94 -12.84
C PRO A 174 -26.76 -4.34 -13.80
N VAL A 175 -26.74 -5.63 -14.17
CA VAL A 175 -25.96 -6.13 -15.31
C VAL A 175 -26.82 -6.03 -16.57
N VAL A 176 -26.44 -5.16 -17.50
CA VAL A 176 -27.17 -4.90 -18.75
C VAL A 176 -26.39 -5.45 -19.94
N SER A 177 -27.10 -5.82 -21.00
CA SER A 177 -26.47 -6.31 -22.23
C SER A 177 -25.60 -5.22 -22.86
N LEU A 178 -24.51 -5.63 -23.50
CA LEU A 178 -23.64 -4.67 -24.17
C LEU A 178 -24.34 -4.01 -25.37
N GLU A 179 -25.28 -4.71 -26.01
CA GLU A 179 -26.13 -4.19 -27.07
C GLU A 179 -26.94 -2.96 -26.65
N GLU A 180 -27.37 -2.89 -25.39
CA GLU A 180 -28.11 -1.73 -24.86
C GLU A 180 -27.23 -0.49 -24.74
N ARG A 181 -25.91 -0.68 -24.61
CA ARG A 181 -24.92 0.39 -24.40
C ARG A 181 -24.18 0.79 -25.68
N ILE A 182 -24.42 0.11 -26.80
CA ILE A 182 -23.72 0.34 -28.08
C ILE A 182 -23.90 1.75 -28.67
N ASN A 183 -24.88 2.51 -28.16
CA ASN A 183 -25.12 3.91 -28.56
C ASN A 183 -24.26 4.91 -27.77
N GLU A 184 -23.55 4.47 -26.74
CA GLU A 184 -22.54 5.26 -26.04
C GLU A 184 -21.32 5.39 -26.96
N ASP A 185 -20.90 6.62 -27.29
CA ASP A 185 -19.92 6.88 -28.36
C ASP A 185 -18.56 6.20 -28.09
N HIS A 186 -18.11 6.18 -26.83
CA HIS A 186 -16.86 5.53 -26.42
C HIS A 186 -16.92 3.99 -26.59
N ILE A 187 -18.05 3.35 -26.24
CA ILE A 187 -18.26 1.90 -26.45
C ILE A 187 -18.31 1.58 -27.94
N LYS A 188 -19.01 2.41 -28.71
CA LYS A 188 -19.13 2.25 -30.16
C LYS A 188 -17.78 2.35 -30.86
N HIS A 189 -16.94 3.28 -30.46
CA HIS A 189 -15.58 3.42 -30.98
C HIS A 189 -14.76 2.15 -30.71
N TRP A 190 -14.74 1.67 -29.46
CA TRP A 190 -14.01 0.46 -29.08
C TRP A 190 -14.51 -0.81 -29.78
N GLN A 191 -15.81 -0.88 -30.06
CA GLN A 191 -16.35 -1.96 -30.86
C GLN A 191 -15.87 -1.91 -32.31
N GLN A 192 -15.75 -0.72 -32.91
CA GLN A 192 -15.22 -0.56 -34.28
C GLN A 192 -13.75 -0.98 -34.36
N GLU A 193 -12.98 -0.76 -33.31
CA GLU A 193 -11.58 -1.21 -33.18
C GLU A 193 -11.45 -2.71 -32.82
N GLY A 194 -12.58 -3.41 -32.56
CA GLY A 194 -12.61 -4.82 -32.20
C GLY A 194 -12.12 -5.12 -30.78
N LEU A 195 -12.03 -4.08 -29.93
CA LEU A 195 -11.62 -4.19 -28.53
C LEU A 195 -12.79 -4.65 -27.65
N LEU A 196 -14.03 -4.51 -28.14
CA LEU A 196 -15.23 -4.93 -27.45
C LEU A 196 -16.27 -5.50 -28.43
N LEU A 197 -16.70 -6.73 -28.19
CA LEU A 197 -17.62 -7.50 -29.00
C LEU A 197 -18.69 -8.11 -28.08
N THR A 198 -19.90 -8.29 -28.60
CA THR A 198 -21.02 -8.88 -27.83
C THR A 198 -20.91 -10.38 -27.73
N GLU A 199 -20.32 -11.03 -28.74
CA GLU A 199 -20.05 -12.45 -28.77
C GLU A 199 -18.74 -12.74 -29.49
N GLN A 200 -18.10 -13.84 -29.12
CA GLN A 200 -16.95 -14.33 -29.85
C GLN A 200 -17.42 -15.00 -31.14
N SER A 201 -17.02 -14.47 -32.29
CA SER A 201 -17.33 -15.09 -33.58
C SER A 201 -16.07 -15.29 -34.42
N TYR A 202 -15.64 -16.55 -34.54
CA TYR A 202 -14.60 -16.94 -35.49
C TYR A 202 -15.12 -17.97 -36.47
N GLN A 203 -14.85 -17.75 -37.75
CA GLN A 203 -15.08 -18.76 -38.76
C GLN A 203 -13.98 -19.83 -38.64
N SER A 204 -14.37 -21.09 -38.45
CA SER A 204 -13.46 -22.25 -38.26
C SER A 204 -12.28 -22.33 -39.27
N ASN A 205 -12.50 -21.90 -40.52
CA ASN A 205 -11.49 -21.91 -41.59
C ASN A 205 -10.67 -20.61 -41.72
N GLN A 206 -10.99 -19.55 -40.97
CA GLN A 206 -10.22 -18.32 -41.03
C GLN A 206 -8.83 -18.50 -40.41
N PRO A 207 -7.78 -17.88 -40.99
CA PRO A 207 -6.46 -17.87 -40.40
C PRO A 207 -6.42 -17.14 -39.05
N VAL A 208 -5.67 -17.67 -38.09
CA VAL A 208 -5.39 -17.05 -36.80
C VAL A 208 -4.27 -16.02 -36.97
N LYS A 209 -4.44 -14.81 -36.45
CA LYS A 209 -3.38 -13.78 -36.43
C LYS A 209 -2.32 -14.10 -35.37
N GLN A 210 -1.09 -13.60 -35.54
CA GLN A 210 -0.02 -13.78 -34.55
C GLN A 210 -0.42 -13.33 -33.15
N LEU A 211 -1.03 -12.14 -33.02
CA LEU A 211 -1.45 -11.63 -31.72
C LEU A 211 -2.51 -12.51 -31.05
N GLN A 212 -3.49 -12.99 -31.82
CA GLN A 212 -4.53 -13.91 -31.32
C GLN A 212 -3.92 -15.23 -30.84
N PHE A 213 -2.89 -15.71 -31.52
CA PHE A 213 -2.18 -16.91 -31.11
C PHE A 213 -1.39 -16.69 -29.82
N TYR A 214 -0.64 -15.60 -29.70
CA TYR A 214 0.09 -15.28 -28.46
C TYR A 214 -0.87 -15.07 -27.29
N ALA A 215 -2.00 -14.40 -27.50
CA ALA A 215 -3.05 -14.28 -26.50
C ALA A 215 -3.59 -15.66 -26.07
N SER A 216 -3.82 -16.58 -27.02
CA SER A 216 -4.27 -17.94 -26.70
C SER A 216 -3.23 -18.71 -25.87
N ILE A 217 -1.94 -18.57 -26.17
CA ILE A 217 -0.86 -19.19 -25.40
C ILE A 217 -0.77 -18.57 -24.00
N ASN A 218 -0.78 -17.23 -23.89
CA ASN A 218 -0.78 -16.57 -22.58
C ASN A 218 -1.97 -17.00 -21.73
N SER A 219 -3.17 -17.05 -22.31
CA SER A 219 -4.36 -17.55 -21.64
C SER A 219 -4.17 -18.95 -21.10
N LEU A 220 -3.73 -19.89 -21.95
CA LEU A 220 -3.58 -21.30 -21.55
C LEU A 220 -2.63 -21.47 -20.37
N PHE A 221 -1.50 -20.78 -20.39
CA PHE A 221 -0.46 -20.95 -19.39
C PHE A 221 -0.58 -19.98 -18.22
N GLY A 222 -1.64 -19.15 -18.17
CA GLY A 222 -1.79 -18.12 -17.13
C GLY A 222 -0.74 -17.01 -17.22
N TYR A 223 -0.03 -16.87 -18.35
CA TYR A 223 1.02 -15.87 -18.47
C TYR A 223 0.45 -14.45 -18.48
N THR A 224 1.06 -13.60 -17.65
CA THR A 224 0.73 -12.18 -17.49
C THR A 224 2.01 -11.34 -17.59
N ASN A 225 1.85 -10.02 -17.75
CA ASN A 225 2.96 -9.07 -17.61
C ASN A 225 3.11 -8.60 -16.15
N GLU A 226 3.07 -9.53 -15.18
CA GLU A 226 3.32 -9.15 -13.80
C GLU A 226 4.74 -8.59 -13.65
N VAL A 227 4.83 -7.33 -13.23
CA VAL A 227 6.08 -6.78 -12.75
C VAL A 227 6.17 -7.00 -11.25
N LYS A 228 7.39 -7.02 -10.71
CA LYS A 228 7.59 -7.22 -9.28
C LYS A 228 7.08 -6.02 -8.51
N PHE A 229 7.49 -4.81 -8.87
CA PHE A 229 7.00 -3.57 -8.29
C PHE A 229 6.02 -2.87 -9.26
N LYS A 230 4.72 -2.94 -8.96
CA LYS A 230 3.65 -2.54 -9.88
C LYS A 230 3.70 -1.05 -10.18
N GLY A 231 3.75 -0.71 -11.47
CA GLY A 231 3.81 0.68 -11.92
C GLY A 231 5.09 1.43 -11.52
N ILE A 232 6.10 0.72 -11.04
CA ILE A 232 7.44 1.22 -10.71
C ILE A 232 8.45 0.58 -11.66
N ASP A 233 8.42 -0.74 -11.77
CA ASP A 233 9.20 -1.45 -12.77
C ASP A 233 8.57 -1.28 -14.15
N SER A 234 9.41 -1.03 -15.16
CA SER A 234 9.03 -1.07 -16.57
C SER A 234 9.84 -2.16 -17.29
N TYR A 235 9.25 -2.75 -18.34
CA TYR A 235 9.97 -3.63 -19.26
C TYR A 235 10.28 -2.85 -20.54
N SER A 236 11.55 -2.79 -20.95
CA SER A 236 12.04 -2.14 -22.18
C SER A 236 11.61 -2.85 -23.49
N PHE A 237 10.60 -3.72 -23.42
CA PHE A 237 10.16 -4.54 -24.55
C PHE A 237 9.72 -3.70 -25.76
N SER A 238 9.12 -2.53 -25.52
CA SER A 238 8.71 -1.56 -26.55
C SER A 238 9.89 -1.13 -27.42
N GLU A 239 11.02 -0.77 -26.80
CA GLU A 239 12.22 -0.31 -27.50
C GLU A 239 12.90 -1.43 -28.29
N ASP A 240 13.06 -2.61 -27.69
CA ASP A 240 13.75 -3.76 -28.30
C ASP A 240 13.08 -4.23 -29.60
N TRP A 241 11.76 -4.02 -29.73
CA TRP A 241 10.95 -4.47 -30.87
C TRP A 241 10.39 -3.33 -31.72
N GLY A 242 10.66 -2.07 -31.38
CA GLY A 242 10.19 -0.88 -32.10
C GLY A 242 8.67 -0.73 -32.07
N ILE A 243 8.04 -1.03 -30.92
CA ILE A 243 6.60 -0.94 -30.68
C ILE A 243 6.34 0.27 -29.79
N GLU A 244 5.33 1.08 -30.11
CA GLU A 244 4.94 2.25 -29.31
C GLU A 244 4.34 1.80 -27.95
N GLU A 245 4.60 2.54 -26.88
CA GLU A 245 4.23 2.15 -25.50
C GLU A 245 2.73 2.20 -25.21
N ASP A 246 1.95 2.89 -26.04
CA ASP A 246 0.51 3.10 -25.89
C ASP A 246 -0.34 2.10 -26.72
N GLU A 247 0.31 1.15 -27.41
CA GLU A 247 -0.35 0.16 -28.24
C GLU A 247 -1.27 -0.76 -27.43
N TRP A 248 -2.51 -0.95 -27.92
CA TRP A 248 -3.55 -1.59 -27.12
C TRP A 248 -3.26 -3.05 -26.74
N TYR A 249 -2.43 -3.70 -27.54
CA TYR A 249 -2.07 -5.10 -27.45
C TYR A 249 -0.76 -5.35 -26.70
N LEU A 250 -0.11 -4.30 -26.19
CA LEU A 250 1.23 -4.39 -25.61
C LEU A 250 1.30 -5.40 -24.45
N TYR A 251 0.26 -5.46 -23.62
CA TYR A 251 0.17 -6.41 -22.50
C TYR A 251 0.30 -7.88 -22.93
N VAL A 252 -0.17 -8.23 -24.14
CA VAL A 252 -0.04 -9.60 -24.69
C VAL A 252 1.41 -9.90 -25.01
N LEU A 253 2.11 -8.95 -25.63
CA LEU A 253 3.47 -9.15 -26.08
C LEU A 253 4.46 -9.10 -24.92
N GLN A 254 4.22 -8.25 -23.92
CA GLN A 254 5.02 -8.22 -22.69
C GLN A 254 4.89 -9.54 -21.92
N ALA A 255 3.67 -10.07 -21.75
CA ALA A 255 3.46 -11.38 -21.13
C ALA A 255 4.18 -12.50 -21.92
N ALA A 256 4.09 -12.45 -23.25
CA ALA A 256 4.72 -13.42 -24.14
C ALA A 256 6.26 -13.38 -24.08
N HIS A 257 6.83 -12.18 -24.02
CA HIS A 257 8.27 -11.96 -23.91
C HIS A 257 8.78 -12.40 -22.55
N LYS A 258 8.10 -12.02 -21.47
CA LYS A 258 8.44 -12.44 -20.11
C LYS A 258 8.40 -13.96 -19.95
N ALA A 259 7.47 -14.63 -20.62
CA ALA A 259 7.39 -16.09 -20.65
C ALA A 259 8.50 -16.75 -21.50
N GLY A 260 9.31 -15.97 -22.23
CA GLY A 260 10.47 -16.43 -22.99
C GLY A 260 10.15 -17.13 -24.31
N TYR A 261 8.87 -17.37 -24.65
CA TYR A 261 8.53 -18.18 -25.83
C TYR A 261 8.60 -17.41 -27.16
N LEU A 262 8.83 -16.10 -27.12
CA LEU A 262 9.10 -15.30 -28.31
C LEU A 262 10.57 -15.40 -28.77
N GLU A 263 11.44 -16.01 -27.97
CA GLU A 263 12.83 -16.25 -28.34
C GLU A 263 12.94 -17.06 -29.64
N GLY A 264 13.77 -16.59 -30.58
CA GLY A 264 13.93 -17.21 -31.90
C GLY A 264 12.98 -16.70 -33.00
N LEU A 265 12.07 -15.76 -32.68
CA LEU A 265 11.33 -15.01 -33.69
C LEU A 265 12.15 -13.80 -34.16
N ASN A 266 12.23 -13.58 -35.48
CA ASN A 266 13.01 -12.48 -36.06
C ASN A 266 12.25 -11.15 -36.11
N SER A 267 10.91 -11.17 -36.08
CA SER A 267 10.05 -9.98 -36.05
C SER A 267 8.63 -10.37 -35.66
N ILE A 268 7.88 -9.43 -35.10
CA ILE A 268 6.46 -9.58 -34.76
C ILE A 268 5.63 -8.72 -35.71
N ASN A 269 4.59 -9.31 -36.30
CA ASN A 269 3.56 -8.61 -37.03
C ASN A 269 2.20 -9.08 -36.53
N VAL A 270 1.66 -8.35 -35.56
CA VAL A 270 0.44 -8.69 -34.81
C VAL A 270 -0.77 -9.01 -35.69
N ASN A 271 -0.83 -8.45 -36.90
CA ASN A 271 -1.94 -8.61 -37.84
C ASN A 271 -1.73 -9.73 -38.89
N LYS A 272 -0.51 -10.25 -39.03
CA LYS A 272 -0.19 -11.32 -39.98
C LYS A 272 -0.79 -12.65 -39.50
N PRO A 273 -1.32 -13.49 -40.39
CA PRO A 273 -1.63 -14.88 -40.07
C PRO A 273 -0.40 -15.64 -39.56
N ILE A 274 -0.54 -16.33 -38.43
CA ILE A 274 0.55 -17.15 -37.89
C ILE A 274 0.74 -18.41 -38.73
N THR A 275 1.99 -18.69 -39.06
CA THR A 275 2.39 -19.86 -39.85
C THR A 275 2.57 -21.08 -38.96
N ARG A 276 2.45 -22.28 -39.53
CA ARG A 276 2.68 -23.54 -38.81
C ARG A 276 4.08 -23.68 -38.22
N ALA A 277 5.11 -23.08 -38.85
CA ALA A 277 6.47 -23.06 -38.30
C ALA A 277 6.58 -22.16 -37.06
N GLU A 278 5.99 -20.96 -37.10
CA GLU A 278 5.94 -20.05 -35.94
C GLU A 278 5.17 -20.68 -34.77
N VAL A 279 4.03 -21.35 -35.06
CA VAL A 279 3.29 -22.14 -34.06
C VAL A 279 4.17 -23.20 -33.42
N ALA A 280 4.97 -23.94 -34.22
CA ALA A 280 5.84 -24.97 -33.69
C ALA A 280 6.92 -24.40 -32.76
N LEU A 281 7.55 -23.28 -33.14
CA LEU A 281 8.55 -22.59 -32.31
C LEU A 281 7.96 -22.18 -30.96
N VAL A 282 6.84 -21.44 -30.98
CA VAL A 282 6.19 -20.93 -29.77
C VAL A 282 5.74 -22.07 -28.86
N VAL A 283 5.05 -23.08 -29.40
CA VAL A 283 4.52 -24.19 -28.60
C VAL A 283 5.65 -25.05 -28.03
N ALA A 284 6.68 -25.35 -28.82
CA ALA A 284 7.83 -26.10 -28.32
C ALA A 284 8.56 -25.33 -27.21
N SER A 285 8.70 -24.00 -27.34
CA SER A 285 9.32 -23.16 -26.31
C SER A 285 8.47 -23.07 -25.05
N ALA A 286 7.17 -22.78 -25.17
CA ALA A 286 6.25 -22.66 -24.02
C ALA A 286 6.11 -23.99 -23.26
N LEU A 287 6.16 -25.12 -23.97
CA LEU A 287 6.16 -26.45 -23.36
C LEU A 287 7.55 -26.97 -22.97
N GLN A 288 8.62 -26.21 -23.24
CA GLN A 288 10.02 -26.62 -23.04
C GLN A 288 10.36 -27.99 -23.65
N LEU A 289 9.91 -28.24 -24.88
CA LEU A 289 10.15 -29.49 -25.58
C LEU A 289 11.55 -29.56 -26.18
N ASP A 290 12.20 -30.72 -26.04
CA ASP A 290 13.44 -31.02 -26.75
C ASP A 290 13.22 -31.04 -28.27
N GLY A 291 14.04 -30.30 -29.01
CA GLY A 291 13.98 -30.25 -30.47
C GLY A 291 14.32 -31.60 -31.12
N ASP A 292 13.56 -32.01 -32.15
CA ASP A 292 13.78 -33.25 -32.89
C ASP A 292 14.00 -33.00 -34.39
N VAL A 293 15.26 -32.80 -34.79
CA VAL A 293 15.60 -32.57 -36.20
C VAL A 293 15.41 -33.84 -37.05
N GLU A 294 15.50 -35.03 -36.46
CA GLU A 294 15.40 -36.30 -37.17
C GLU A 294 13.99 -36.55 -37.70
N ILE A 295 12.97 -36.27 -36.89
CA ILE A 295 11.57 -36.31 -37.31
C ILE A 295 11.32 -35.28 -38.42
N ALA A 296 11.81 -34.05 -38.25
CA ALA A 296 11.64 -33.01 -39.26
C ALA A 296 12.29 -33.35 -40.62
N ASN A 297 13.44 -34.04 -40.62
CA ASN A 297 14.15 -34.48 -41.83
C ASN A 297 13.33 -35.46 -42.70
N GLN A 298 12.25 -36.04 -42.17
CA GLN A 298 11.37 -36.93 -42.93
C GLN A 298 10.44 -36.17 -43.91
N TYR A 299 10.31 -34.85 -43.74
CA TYR A 299 9.43 -33.99 -44.54
C TYR A 299 10.25 -33.19 -45.55
N ARG A 300 10.01 -33.46 -46.84
CA ARG A 300 10.85 -32.95 -47.95
C ARG A 300 10.84 -31.42 -48.10
N ASP A 301 9.78 -30.76 -47.61
CA ASP A 301 9.58 -29.31 -47.67
C ASP A 301 10.21 -28.57 -46.48
N LEU A 302 10.86 -29.29 -45.57
CA LEU A 302 11.69 -28.73 -44.50
C LEU A 302 13.19 -28.73 -44.84
N ASN A 303 13.57 -29.23 -46.02
CA ASN A 303 14.95 -29.19 -46.50
C ASN A 303 15.42 -27.74 -46.66
N GLY A 304 16.49 -27.36 -45.95
CA GLY A 304 17.03 -26.00 -45.97
C GLY A 304 16.36 -25.01 -45.02
N GLN A 305 15.39 -25.46 -44.21
CA GLN A 305 14.94 -24.70 -43.04
C GLN A 305 16.03 -24.68 -41.97
N ASP A 306 16.02 -23.63 -41.15
CA ASP A 306 16.91 -23.48 -40.00
C ASP A 306 16.76 -24.67 -39.01
N GLU A 307 17.85 -25.06 -38.35
CA GLU A 307 17.84 -26.22 -37.44
C GLU A 307 16.95 -26.02 -36.22
N LEU A 308 16.83 -24.79 -35.71
CA LEU A 308 15.92 -24.46 -34.61
C LEU A 308 14.46 -24.71 -35.04
N VAL A 309 14.09 -24.19 -36.22
CA VAL A 309 12.75 -24.38 -36.80
C VAL A 309 12.45 -25.86 -37.02
N LYS A 310 13.42 -26.61 -37.54
CA LYS A 310 13.28 -28.06 -37.74
C LYS A 310 13.12 -28.80 -36.41
N GLY A 311 13.95 -28.48 -35.43
CA GLY A 311 13.88 -29.07 -34.09
C GLY A 311 12.49 -28.87 -33.47
N ALA A 312 11.99 -27.64 -33.48
CA ALA A 312 10.66 -27.32 -32.95
C ALA A 312 9.53 -28.03 -33.71
N ILE A 313 9.59 -28.07 -35.06
CA ILE A 313 8.60 -28.80 -35.87
C ILE A 313 8.61 -30.30 -35.54
N GLY A 314 9.79 -30.92 -35.39
CA GLY A 314 9.87 -32.31 -35.01
C GLY A 314 9.32 -32.57 -33.61
N ALA A 315 9.61 -31.69 -32.65
CA ALA A 315 9.13 -31.78 -31.28
C ALA A 315 7.59 -31.77 -31.21
N VAL A 316 6.93 -30.83 -31.90
CA VAL A 316 5.45 -30.75 -31.89
C VAL A 316 4.79 -31.91 -32.65
N ILE A 317 5.50 -32.54 -33.61
CA ILE A 317 5.00 -33.76 -34.28
C ILE A 317 5.17 -34.97 -33.36
N ALA A 318 6.32 -35.10 -32.70
CA ALA A 318 6.62 -36.19 -31.77
C ALA A 318 5.61 -36.28 -30.63
N ASN A 319 5.20 -35.11 -30.13
CA ASN A 319 4.22 -34.96 -29.05
C ASN A 319 2.77 -34.86 -29.56
N GLU A 320 2.54 -35.15 -30.85
CA GLU A 320 1.23 -35.13 -31.51
C GLU A 320 0.48 -33.78 -31.43
N LEU A 321 1.14 -32.68 -31.11
CA LEU A 321 0.54 -31.35 -30.94
C LEU A 321 0.12 -30.74 -32.28
N LEU A 322 0.92 -30.94 -33.33
CA LEU A 322 0.63 -30.41 -34.67
C LEU A 322 0.82 -31.49 -35.75
N GLU A 323 -0.28 -31.89 -36.38
CA GLU A 323 -0.26 -32.92 -37.43
C GLU A 323 0.43 -32.43 -38.70
N PRO A 324 1.22 -33.27 -39.39
CA PRO A 324 1.83 -32.92 -40.68
C PRO A 324 0.77 -32.77 -41.78
N HIS A 325 1.05 -31.94 -42.79
CA HIS A 325 0.08 -31.69 -43.86
C HIS A 325 -0.20 -32.92 -44.74
N THR A 326 0.83 -33.74 -44.98
CA THR A 326 0.73 -35.08 -45.61
C THR A 326 1.78 -36.00 -44.98
N SER A 327 1.81 -37.27 -45.38
CA SER A 327 2.86 -38.21 -44.94
C SER A 327 4.28 -37.85 -45.39
N LYS A 328 4.46 -36.83 -46.25
CA LYS A 328 5.77 -36.39 -46.76
C LYS A 328 5.99 -34.88 -46.72
N THR A 329 5.02 -34.09 -46.27
CA THR A 329 5.12 -32.62 -46.23
C THR A 329 4.52 -32.05 -44.95
N PHE A 330 5.17 -31.06 -44.37
CA PHE A 330 4.65 -30.33 -43.20
C PHE A 330 3.92 -29.03 -43.55
N ASN A 331 4.32 -28.38 -44.63
CA ASN A 331 3.85 -27.09 -45.12
C ASN A 331 4.07 -25.94 -44.11
N PRO A 332 5.33 -25.57 -43.80
CA PRO A 332 5.68 -24.67 -42.69
C PRO A 332 5.07 -23.27 -42.82
N ASN A 333 4.91 -22.77 -44.04
CA ASN A 333 4.40 -21.42 -44.31
C ASN A 333 2.87 -21.34 -44.38
N LYS A 334 2.16 -22.47 -44.29
CA LYS A 334 0.69 -22.47 -44.33
C LYS A 334 0.16 -21.86 -43.02
N PRO A 335 -0.81 -20.93 -43.09
CA PRO A 335 -1.42 -20.38 -41.89
C PRO A 335 -2.15 -21.42 -41.04
N LEU A 336 -2.12 -21.24 -39.72
CA LEU A 336 -3.00 -21.95 -38.79
C LEU A 336 -4.42 -21.39 -38.88
N THR A 337 -5.44 -22.25 -38.84
CA THR A 337 -6.85 -21.82 -38.77
C THR A 337 -7.41 -22.03 -37.37
N PHE A 338 -8.52 -21.36 -37.03
CA PHE A 338 -9.17 -21.52 -35.72
C PHE A 338 -9.55 -22.98 -35.39
N HIS A 339 -9.97 -23.76 -36.38
CA HIS A 339 -10.18 -25.22 -36.23
C HIS A 339 -8.94 -25.95 -35.70
N HIS A 340 -7.76 -25.61 -36.22
CA HIS A 340 -6.51 -26.24 -35.80
C HIS A 340 -6.02 -25.69 -34.47
N LEU A 341 -6.31 -24.42 -34.16
CA LEU A 341 -6.01 -23.83 -32.87
C LEU A 341 -6.79 -24.52 -31.74
N GLN A 342 -8.11 -24.73 -31.90
CA GLN A 342 -8.94 -25.43 -30.90
C GLN A 342 -8.40 -26.84 -30.60
N ARG A 343 -8.03 -27.60 -31.63
CA ARG A 343 -7.41 -28.93 -31.44
C ARG A 343 -6.04 -28.86 -30.76
N LEU A 344 -5.26 -27.82 -31.03
CA LEU A 344 -3.98 -27.62 -30.35
C LEU A 344 -4.21 -27.33 -28.87
N ILE A 345 -5.15 -26.44 -28.56
CA ILE A 345 -5.57 -26.09 -27.19
C ILE A 345 -5.97 -27.36 -26.42
N GLU A 346 -6.87 -28.19 -26.98
CA GLU A 346 -7.32 -29.46 -26.36
C GLU A 346 -6.16 -30.42 -26.02
N LYS A 347 -5.08 -30.39 -26.80
CA LYS A 347 -3.90 -31.23 -26.57
C LYS A 347 -2.95 -30.61 -25.55
N VAL A 348 -2.72 -29.30 -25.63
CA VAL A 348 -1.84 -28.56 -24.71
C VAL A 348 -2.40 -28.57 -23.29
N GLN A 349 -3.73 -28.52 -23.12
CA GLN A 349 -4.40 -28.59 -21.81
C GLN A 349 -4.15 -29.88 -21.03
N GLN A 350 -3.70 -30.94 -21.70
CA GLN A 350 -3.41 -32.21 -21.03
C GLN A 350 -2.06 -32.19 -20.30
N TYR A 351 -1.25 -31.13 -20.48
CA TYR A 351 0.01 -30.96 -19.78
C TYR A 351 -0.24 -30.39 -18.38
N SER A 352 0.40 -30.98 -17.37
CA SER A 352 0.18 -30.61 -15.96
C SER A 352 0.43 -29.13 -15.68
N GLN A 353 1.41 -28.52 -16.35
CA GLN A 353 1.73 -27.09 -16.21
C GLN A 353 0.59 -26.13 -16.65
N VAL A 354 -0.44 -26.64 -17.32
CA VAL A 354 -1.62 -25.88 -17.76
C VAL A 354 -2.82 -26.09 -16.82
N GLY A 355 -2.90 -27.24 -16.13
CA GLY A 355 -4.09 -27.65 -15.38
C GLY A 355 -4.36 -26.90 -14.08
N ASP A 356 -3.33 -26.25 -13.51
CA ASP A 356 -3.40 -25.57 -12.20
C ASP A 356 -3.41 -24.02 -12.33
N GLN A 357 -3.66 -23.50 -13.53
CA GLN A 357 -3.60 -22.05 -13.79
C GLN A 357 -4.89 -21.33 -13.39
N GLU A 358 -4.74 -20.06 -13.00
CA GLU A 358 -5.85 -19.14 -12.69
C GLU A 358 -6.10 -18.16 -13.85
N VAL A 359 -7.23 -17.46 -13.78
CA VAL A 359 -7.56 -16.34 -14.67
C VAL A 359 -7.28 -15.03 -13.95
N HIS A 360 -6.52 -14.16 -14.60
CA HIS A 360 -6.05 -12.91 -14.04
C HIS A 360 -6.70 -11.73 -14.76
N ILE A 361 -6.83 -10.61 -14.03
CA ILE A 361 -7.01 -9.31 -14.67
C ILE A 361 -5.68 -8.99 -15.37
N ILE A 362 -5.72 -8.72 -16.67
CA ILE A 362 -4.52 -8.41 -17.46
C ILE A 362 -4.47 -6.98 -17.95
N ASN A 363 -5.60 -6.29 -17.90
CA ASN A 363 -5.68 -4.89 -18.30
C ASN A 363 -6.91 -4.22 -17.71
N VAL A 364 -6.78 -2.93 -17.37
CA VAL A 364 -7.87 -2.08 -16.89
C VAL A 364 -7.77 -0.75 -17.63
N ASP A 365 -8.74 -0.40 -18.47
CA ASP A 365 -8.72 0.84 -19.26
C ASP A 365 -9.88 1.76 -18.87
N ALA A 366 -9.62 3.06 -18.75
CA ALA A 366 -10.68 4.07 -18.67
C ALA A 366 -11.08 4.51 -20.09
N LEU A 367 -12.29 4.15 -20.54
CA LEU A 367 -12.80 4.55 -21.87
C LEU A 367 -13.30 5.98 -21.89
N SER A 368 -13.80 6.42 -20.75
CA SER A 368 -14.38 7.73 -20.51
C SER A 368 -14.17 8.08 -19.04
N PRO A 369 -14.43 9.32 -18.61
CA PRO A 369 -14.43 9.67 -17.20
C PRO A 369 -15.33 8.77 -16.33
N THR A 370 -16.37 8.14 -16.86
CA THR A 370 -17.29 7.30 -16.08
C THR A 370 -17.26 5.83 -16.47
N THR A 371 -16.42 5.41 -17.43
CA THR A 371 -16.44 4.04 -17.96
C THR A 371 -15.10 3.36 -17.78
N ILE A 372 -15.08 2.28 -16.98
CA ILE A 372 -13.92 1.42 -16.77
C ILE A 372 -14.12 0.07 -17.46
N VAL A 373 -13.08 -0.43 -18.10
CA VAL A 373 -13.06 -1.72 -18.78
C VAL A 373 -11.99 -2.61 -18.19
N VAL A 374 -12.40 -3.80 -17.74
CA VAL A 374 -11.52 -4.82 -17.17
C VAL A 374 -11.42 -5.98 -18.17
N THR A 375 -10.20 -6.33 -18.57
CA THR A 375 -9.94 -7.47 -19.47
C THR A 375 -9.33 -8.62 -18.67
N LEU A 376 -9.90 -9.82 -18.82
CA LEU A 376 -9.44 -11.05 -18.18
C LEU A 376 -8.71 -11.93 -19.20
N ASN A 377 -7.60 -12.60 -18.85
CA ASN A 377 -6.93 -13.54 -19.77
C ASN A 377 -7.65 -14.89 -19.93
N GLY A 378 -8.96 -14.93 -19.71
CA GLY A 378 -9.81 -16.11 -19.87
C GLY A 378 -11.10 -15.77 -20.61
N PHE A 379 -11.77 -16.80 -21.13
CA PHE A 379 -13.11 -16.68 -21.71
C PHE A 379 -14.11 -17.36 -20.79
N PHE A 380 -15.12 -16.61 -20.36
CA PHE A 380 -16.23 -17.06 -19.53
C PHE A 380 -17.51 -17.09 -20.37
N GLU A 381 -18.20 -18.23 -20.37
CA GLU A 381 -19.56 -18.32 -20.91
C GLU A 381 -20.55 -17.57 -20.00
N GLU A 382 -20.35 -17.69 -18.68
CA GLU A 382 -21.09 -16.97 -17.65
C GLU A 382 -20.08 -16.45 -16.62
N ILE A 383 -20.08 -15.13 -16.39
CA ILE A 383 -19.28 -14.46 -15.36
C ILE A 383 -20.16 -13.49 -14.60
N SER A 384 -19.96 -13.41 -13.29
CA SER A 384 -20.55 -12.39 -12.43
C SER A 384 -19.64 -11.15 -12.41
N PRO A 385 -20.08 -9.97 -12.89
CA PRO A 385 -19.31 -8.73 -12.71
C PRO A 385 -19.07 -8.37 -11.25
N TYR A 386 -19.84 -8.94 -10.31
CA TYR A 386 -19.67 -8.75 -8.85
C TYR A 386 -18.44 -9.46 -8.28
N ASP A 387 -17.82 -10.35 -9.06
CA ASP A 387 -16.57 -11.00 -8.66
C ASP A 387 -15.37 -10.03 -8.71
N ILE A 388 -15.54 -8.88 -9.38
CA ILE A 388 -14.52 -7.84 -9.50
C ILE A 388 -15.05 -6.53 -8.89
N GLU A 389 -14.21 -5.88 -8.09
CA GLU A 389 -14.46 -4.55 -7.55
C GLU A 389 -13.61 -3.50 -8.28
N VAL A 390 -14.21 -2.33 -8.52
CA VAL A 390 -13.47 -1.13 -8.93
C VAL A 390 -13.21 -0.30 -7.68
N VAL A 391 -11.94 -0.03 -7.39
CA VAL A 391 -11.49 0.64 -6.17
C VAL A 391 -10.51 1.75 -6.50
N TYR A 392 -10.23 2.64 -5.56
CA TYR A 392 -9.18 3.65 -5.68
C TYR A 392 -8.35 3.73 -4.39
N GLY A 393 -7.10 4.17 -4.51
CA GLY A 393 -6.25 4.43 -3.35
C GLY A 393 -6.63 5.75 -2.69
N ALA A 394 -7.37 5.70 -1.57
CA ALA A 394 -7.79 6.87 -0.82
C ALA A 394 -6.77 7.34 0.23
N GLY A 395 -5.77 6.51 0.51
CA GLY A 395 -4.74 6.85 1.48
C GLY A 395 -3.65 7.74 0.89
N ALA A 396 -2.75 8.19 1.77
CA ALA A 396 -1.63 9.08 1.43
C ALA A 396 -0.29 8.37 1.60
N TRP A 397 0.73 8.77 0.84
CA TRP A 397 2.09 8.22 0.97
C TRP A 397 2.65 8.35 2.37
N ALA A 398 2.28 9.40 3.10
CA ALA A 398 2.70 9.64 4.47
C ALA A 398 2.43 8.42 5.38
N THR A 399 1.37 7.66 5.11
CA THR A 399 0.99 6.48 5.90
C THR A 399 1.47 5.15 5.32
N LEU A 400 2.00 5.14 4.08
CA LEU A 400 2.29 3.92 3.32
C LEU A 400 1.12 2.93 3.31
N ASN A 401 -0.10 3.45 3.28
CA ASN A 401 -1.31 2.65 3.22
C ASN A 401 -2.18 3.14 2.06
N PRO A 402 -2.42 2.28 1.05
CA PRO A 402 -3.37 2.55 -0.03
C PRO A 402 -4.78 2.94 0.39
N GLN A 403 -5.27 2.44 1.52
CA GLN A 403 -6.68 2.58 1.95
C GLN A 403 -7.66 2.42 0.78
N LEU A 404 -7.61 1.25 0.12
CA LEU A 404 -8.42 0.99 -1.07
C LEU A 404 -9.90 1.16 -0.74
N SER A 405 -10.53 2.12 -1.40
CA SER A 405 -11.93 2.47 -1.21
C SER A 405 -12.73 2.12 -2.46
N LYS A 406 -13.96 1.62 -2.29
CA LYS A 406 -14.81 1.22 -3.41
C LYS A 406 -15.27 2.45 -4.20
N LEU A 407 -15.33 2.32 -5.52
CA LEU A 407 -16.03 3.26 -6.38
C LEU A 407 -17.45 2.76 -6.65
N GLU A 408 -18.41 3.67 -6.54
CA GLU A 408 -19.81 3.37 -6.81
C GLU A 408 -20.04 3.05 -8.29
N VAL A 409 -20.56 1.85 -8.55
CA VAL A 409 -20.89 1.36 -9.89
C VAL A 409 -22.40 1.42 -10.08
N THR A 410 -22.85 2.05 -11.17
CA THR A 410 -24.27 2.21 -11.48
C THR A 410 -24.82 1.13 -12.41
N LYS A 411 -23.97 0.51 -13.23
CA LYS A 411 -24.30 -0.62 -14.11
C LYS A 411 -23.02 -1.32 -14.58
N ALA A 412 -23.15 -2.59 -14.95
CA ALA A 412 -22.07 -3.35 -15.58
C ALA A 412 -22.55 -4.07 -16.85
N SER A 413 -21.62 -4.40 -17.74
CA SER A 413 -21.87 -5.24 -18.92
C SER A 413 -20.73 -6.23 -19.13
N VAL A 414 -21.05 -7.35 -19.76
CA VAL A 414 -20.09 -8.40 -20.13
C VAL A 414 -19.98 -8.44 -21.65
N GLY A 415 -18.76 -8.56 -22.15
CA GLY A 415 -18.48 -8.79 -23.55
C GLY A 415 -17.20 -9.61 -23.73
N VAL A 416 -16.70 -9.63 -24.96
CA VAL A 416 -15.43 -10.27 -25.32
C VAL A 416 -14.61 -9.34 -26.20
N ASN A 417 -13.31 -9.54 -26.37
CA ASN A 417 -12.53 -8.82 -27.37
C ASN A 417 -12.14 -9.72 -28.56
N GLN A 418 -11.49 -9.12 -29.58
CA GLN A 418 -11.02 -9.85 -30.77
C GLN A 418 -9.94 -10.92 -30.51
N LEU A 419 -9.40 -10.99 -29.28
CA LEU A 419 -8.46 -12.02 -28.84
C LEU A 419 -9.17 -13.21 -28.17
N GLY A 420 -10.46 -13.07 -27.87
CA GLY A 420 -11.24 -14.07 -27.15
C GLY A 420 -11.22 -13.93 -25.64
N TYR A 421 -10.74 -12.80 -25.12
CA TYR A 421 -10.77 -12.51 -23.69
C TYR A 421 -12.12 -11.96 -23.28
N THR A 422 -12.59 -12.36 -22.09
CA THR A 422 -13.75 -11.75 -21.44
C THR A 422 -13.41 -10.33 -21.02
N VAL A 423 -14.35 -9.42 -21.27
CA VAL A 423 -14.24 -8.00 -20.99
C VAL A 423 -15.45 -7.57 -20.16
N LEU A 424 -15.20 -6.94 -19.01
CA LEU A 424 -16.21 -6.38 -18.14
C LEU A 424 -16.20 -4.86 -18.26
N VAL A 425 -17.36 -4.24 -18.42
CA VAL A 425 -17.51 -2.79 -18.61
C VAL A 425 -18.33 -2.20 -17.47
N TYR A 426 -17.70 -1.43 -16.60
CA TYR A 426 -18.31 -0.77 -15.45
C TYR A 426 -18.63 0.68 -15.77
N GLU A 427 -19.83 1.12 -15.40
CA GLU A 427 -20.19 2.55 -15.36
C GLU A 427 -20.11 3.03 -13.91
N LEU A 428 -19.33 4.07 -13.67
CA LEU A 428 -19.15 4.70 -12.37
C LEU A 428 -20.21 5.78 -12.15
N GLU A 429 -20.60 6.00 -10.90
CA GLU A 429 -21.47 7.13 -10.53
C GLU A 429 -20.75 8.47 -10.67
N ASN A 430 -19.49 8.51 -10.21
CA ASN A 430 -18.66 9.70 -10.21
C ASN A 430 -17.62 9.66 -11.34
N ALA A 431 -17.45 10.82 -11.99
CA ALA A 431 -16.47 10.96 -13.05
C ALA A 431 -15.04 11.02 -12.50
N LEU A 432 -14.15 10.27 -13.15
CA LEU A 432 -12.71 10.33 -12.99
C LEU A 432 -12.15 11.57 -13.70
N THR A 433 -10.92 11.93 -13.34
CA THR A 433 -10.11 12.89 -14.07
C THR A 433 -9.68 12.33 -15.44
N ASN A 434 -9.16 13.20 -16.32
CA ASN A 434 -8.67 12.80 -17.64
C ASN A 434 -7.47 11.83 -17.58
N ASP A 435 -6.76 11.77 -16.46
CA ASP A 435 -5.68 10.82 -16.17
C ASP A 435 -6.15 9.60 -15.35
N ALA A 436 -7.45 9.28 -15.44
CA ALA A 436 -8.11 8.12 -14.84
C ALA A 436 -7.88 7.99 -13.32
N LYS A 437 -7.91 9.13 -12.62
CA LYS A 437 -7.84 9.20 -11.16
C LYS A 437 -9.18 9.62 -10.58
N VAL A 438 -9.39 9.31 -9.31
CA VAL A 438 -10.37 10.06 -8.53
C VAL A 438 -9.82 11.47 -8.34
N ALA A 439 -10.68 12.49 -8.49
CA ALA A 439 -10.26 13.85 -8.18
C ALA A 439 -9.80 13.87 -6.71
N ALA A 440 -8.60 14.38 -6.47
CA ALA A 440 -8.12 14.56 -5.11
C ALA A 440 -9.21 15.31 -4.34
N ILE A 441 -9.71 14.68 -3.28
CA ILE A 441 -10.63 15.36 -2.38
C ILE A 441 -9.77 16.47 -1.78
N GLU A 442 -10.10 17.73 -2.06
CA GLU A 442 -9.54 18.84 -1.28
C GLU A 442 -9.88 18.51 0.16
N HIS A 443 -8.89 18.05 0.92
CA HIS A 443 -9.03 17.86 2.34
C HIS A 443 -9.33 19.26 2.87
N ILE A 444 -10.61 19.55 3.14
CA ILE A 444 -10.99 20.72 3.91
C ILE A 444 -10.31 20.47 5.24
N PRO A 445 -9.26 21.23 5.57
CA PRO A 445 -8.50 20.91 6.74
C PRO A 445 -9.39 20.87 7.95
N ASP A 446 -9.27 19.82 8.75
CA ASP A 446 -9.88 19.84 10.07
C ASP A 446 -9.14 20.88 10.92
N ASP A 447 -9.61 22.13 10.83
CA ASP A 447 -9.17 23.24 11.66
C ASP A 447 -9.85 23.22 13.04
N SER A 448 -10.25 22.03 13.55
CA SER A 448 -10.77 21.85 14.92
C SER A 448 -9.67 21.95 15.98
N TYR A 449 -8.87 23.01 15.87
CA TYR A 449 -7.90 23.36 16.88
C TYR A 449 -8.62 23.79 18.17
N ASN A 450 -8.09 23.36 19.31
CA ASN A 450 -8.61 23.73 20.62
C ASN A 450 -7.75 24.83 21.26
N GLN A 451 -8.23 25.41 22.36
CA GLN A 451 -7.51 26.46 23.07
C GLN A 451 -6.13 26.01 23.56
N ASP A 452 -5.92 24.71 23.81
CA ASP A 452 -4.65 24.18 24.29
C ASP A 452 -3.52 24.38 23.27
N ILE A 453 -3.82 24.34 21.96
CA ILE A 453 -2.84 24.63 20.89
C ILE A 453 -2.35 26.08 20.96
N VAL A 454 -3.25 27.03 21.20
CA VAL A 454 -2.88 28.46 21.35
C VAL A 454 -2.04 28.66 22.60
N ASP A 455 -2.40 28.01 23.70
CA ASP A 455 -1.68 28.11 24.97
C ASP A 455 -0.27 27.50 24.84
N GLN A 456 -0.16 26.35 24.18
CA GLN A 456 1.12 25.72 23.84
C GLN A 456 1.96 26.62 22.92
N ALA A 457 1.37 27.18 21.86
CA ALA A 457 2.08 28.07 20.93
C ALA A 457 2.61 29.33 21.62
N ASN A 458 1.85 29.94 22.54
CA ASN A 458 2.32 31.09 23.33
C ASN A 458 3.57 30.74 24.16
N ASN A 459 3.65 29.52 24.69
CA ASN A 459 4.87 29.06 25.37
C ASN A 459 5.98 28.83 24.34
N LEU A 460 5.72 28.09 23.26
CA LEU A 460 6.69 27.70 22.24
C LEU A 460 7.48 28.89 21.68
N ILE A 461 6.80 29.99 21.34
CA ILE A 461 7.47 31.17 20.78
C ILE A 461 8.45 31.83 21.76
N THR A 462 8.30 31.62 23.07
CA THR A 462 9.26 32.14 24.08
C THR A 462 10.50 31.25 24.21
N TRP A 463 10.41 29.99 23.79
CA TRP A 463 11.51 29.02 23.79
C TRP A 463 12.26 28.94 22.45
N GLN A 464 11.72 29.55 21.39
CA GLN A 464 12.41 29.65 20.11
C GLN A 464 13.76 30.36 20.29
N MET A 465 14.80 29.81 19.67
CA MET A 465 16.15 30.38 19.75
C MET A 465 16.36 31.47 18.68
N GLU A 466 17.37 32.32 18.87
CA GLU A 466 17.68 33.47 17.99
C GLU A 466 17.89 33.09 16.52
N HIS A 467 18.32 31.86 16.25
CA HIS A 467 18.52 31.38 14.88
C HIS A 467 17.25 30.83 14.23
N GLY A 468 16.17 30.67 15.00
CA GLY A 468 14.84 30.24 14.59
C GLY A 468 14.44 28.82 15.02
N GLY A 469 15.40 27.99 15.44
CA GLY A 469 15.14 26.59 15.78
C GLY A 469 14.69 26.33 17.21
N TRP A 470 14.21 25.10 17.43
CA TRP A 470 13.85 24.54 18.74
C TRP A 470 14.74 23.34 19.10
N THR A 471 14.62 22.87 20.34
CA THR A 471 15.34 21.72 20.85
C THR A 471 14.47 20.47 20.91
N LYS A 472 15.09 19.30 21.05
CA LYS A 472 14.39 18.02 21.17
C LYS A 472 14.32 17.54 22.61
N ASN A 473 13.54 16.48 22.87
CA ASN A 473 13.46 15.74 24.14
C ASN A 473 13.07 16.56 25.39
N PHE A 474 12.73 17.83 25.24
CA PHE A 474 12.35 18.73 26.34
C PHE A 474 10.88 19.20 26.24
N PRO A 475 9.88 18.36 25.88
CA PRO A 475 8.52 18.85 25.66
C PRO A 475 7.89 19.48 26.92
N HIS A 476 8.35 19.08 28.10
CA HIS A 476 7.95 19.64 29.38
C HIS A 476 8.31 21.12 29.58
N ILE A 477 9.27 21.67 28.83
CA ILE A 477 9.60 23.10 28.93
C ILE A 477 8.54 23.95 28.23
N TYR A 478 7.85 23.40 27.22
CA TYR A 478 6.81 24.08 26.43
C TYR A 478 5.46 24.18 27.13
N THR A 479 5.33 23.67 28.36
CA THR A 479 4.11 23.84 29.17
C THR A 479 4.09 25.16 29.95
N ARG A 480 5.10 26.02 29.76
CA ARG A 480 5.21 27.34 30.38
C ARG A 480 6.07 28.28 29.53
N GLU A 481 5.97 29.58 29.81
CA GLU A 481 6.88 30.57 29.24
C GLU A 481 8.32 30.35 29.72
N TRP A 482 9.27 30.69 28.84
CA TRP A 482 10.69 30.74 29.17
C TRP A 482 10.96 31.83 30.21
N ASP A 483 11.79 31.51 31.21
CA ASP A 483 12.08 32.41 32.33
C ASP A 483 13.20 33.43 32.04
N GLY A 484 13.79 33.35 30.84
CA GLY A 484 14.90 34.19 30.40
C GLY A 484 16.29 33.76 30.92
N VAL A 485 16.39 32.64 31.64
CA VAL A 485 17.65 32.19 32.27
C VAL A 485 17.98 30.74 31.93
N GLU A 486 16.97 29.86 31.89
CA GLU A 486 17.16 28.45 31.57
C GLU A 486 17.68 28.26 30.14
N SER A 487 18.44 27.18 29.92
CA SER A 487 18.87 26.89 28.55
C SER A 487 17.69 26.41 27.72
N ARG A 488 17.55 26.97 26.53
CA ARG A 488 16.52 26.62 25.54
C ARG A 488 16.90 25.40 24.70
N SER A 489 18.09 24.81 24.92
CA SER A 489 18.52 23.62 24.19
C SER A 489 19.22 22.57 25.03
N GLU A 490 18.92 21.29 24.75
CA GLU A 490 19.70 20.13 25.20
C GLU A 490 21.18 20.27 24.78
N TRP A 491 21.44 20.89 23.63
CA TRP A 491 22.78 21.00 23.06
C TRP A 491 23.28 22.43 23.02
N VAL A 492 24.45 22.61 23.62
CA VAL A 492 25.22 23.86 23.60
C VAL A 492 26.61 23.58 23.06
N SER A 493 27.03 24.33 22.05
CA SER A 493 28.36 24.24 21.44
C SER A 493 29.01 25.62 21.43
N ASN A 494 30.24 25.71 21.95
CA ASN A 494 30.98 26.98 22.07
C ASN A 494 30.19 28.12 22.75
N GLY A 495 29.33 27.78 23.73
CA GLY A 495 28.49 28.74 24.44
C GLY A 495 27.25 29.22 23.67
N VAL A 496 26.93 28.59 22.54
CA VAL A 496 25.75 28.88 21.72
C VAL A 496 24.78 27.71 21.78
N GLU A 497 23.51 28.02 22.03
CA GLU A 497 22.41 27.06 22.03
C GLU A 497 22.08 26.62 20.60
N LEU A 498 21.91 25.32 20.39
CA LEU A 498 21.71 24.75 19.07
C LEU A 498 20.25 24.33 18.86
N GLY A 499 19.68 24.65 17.71
CA GLY A 499 18.44 24.06 17.24
C GLY A 499 18.69 22.78 16.46
N THR A 500 17.69 21.91 16.37
CA THR A 500 17.80 20.63 15.66
C THR A 500 16.48 20.22 15.02
N ILE A 501 16.58 19.32 14.04
CA ILE A 501 15.47 18.59 13.40
C ILE A 501 15.42 17.11 13.81
N ASP A 502 16.27 16.71 14.76
CA ASP A 502 16.30 15.35 15.31
C ASP A 502 15.08 15.15 16.24
N ASN A 503 14.40 14.00 16.13
CA ASN A 503 13.13 13.69 16.78
C ASN A 503 12.03 14.75 16.54
N ASP A 504 11.88 15.19 15.28
CA ASP A 504 10.84 16.12 14.81
C ASP A 504 10.86 17.53 15.43
N ALA A 505 11.92 17.87 16.16
CA ALA A 505 12.10 19.19 16.72
C ALA A 505 12.17 20.25 15.63
N THR A 506 11.73 21.47 15.97
CA THR A 506 11.49 22.58 15.04
C THR A 506 10.32 22.35 14.07
N ILE A 507 10.16 21.14 13.51
CA ILE A 507 9.13 20.81 12.53
C ILE A 507 7.75 20.82 13.21
N ASN A 508 7.59 20.09 14.33
CA ASN A 508 6.32 20.03 15.06
C ASN A 508 5.97 21.38 15.71
N GLU A 509 6.96 22.13 16.17
CA GLU A 509 6.77 23.47 16.71
C GLU A 509 6.27 24.45 15.63
N ILE A 510 6.83 24.43 14.42
CA ILE A 510 6.35 25.23 13.29
C ILE A 510 4.88 24.92 13.00
N ARG A 511 4.50 23.63 12.90
CA ARG A 511 3.10 23.22 12.68
C ARG A 511 2.18 23.74 13.80
N THR A 512 2.58 23.57 15.06
CA THR A 512 1.78 24.01 16.22
C THR A 512 1.58 25.53 16.24
N VAL A 513 2.64 26.30 15.99
CA VAL A 513 2.58 27.77 15.97
C VAL A 513 1.77 28.26 14.75
N ALA A 514 1.89 27.60 13.60
CA ALA A 514 1.09 27.90 12.42
C ALA A 514 -0.41 27.65 12.64
N ALA A 515 -0.77 26.54 13.28
CA ALA A 515 -2.15 26.26 13.69
C ALA A 515 -2.71 27.35 14.62
N ALA A 516 -1.92 27.79 15.61
CA ALA A 516 -2.32 28.88 16.49
C ALA A 516 -2.50 30.23 15.76
N TYR A 517 -1.70 30.49 14.72
CA TYR A 517 -1.91 31.65 13.85
C TYR A 517 -3.26 31.57 13.13
N ASN A 518 -3.61 30.41 12.54
CA ASN A 518 -4.88 30.24 11.85
C ASN A 518 -6.09 30.49 12.76
N MET A 519 -5.98 30.11 14.04
CA MET A 519 -7.03 30.36 15.04
C MET A 519 -7.16 31.82 15.47
N THR A 520 -6.04 32.53 15.59
CA THR A 520 -5.99 33.80 16.34
C THR A 520 -5.72 35.03 15.46
N GLY A 521 -5.04 34.84 14.32
CA GLY A 521 -4.47 35.92 13.52
C GLY A 521 -3.38 36.72 14.23
N ASP A 522 -2.79 36.21 15.33
CA ASP A 522 -1.76 36.93 16.08
C ASP A 522 -0.44 36.97 15.27
N PRO A 523 0.05 38.16 14.87
CA PRO A 523 1.23 38.28 14.03
C PRO A 523 2.52 37.73 14.67
N ARG A 524 2.57 37.56 15.99
CA ARG A 524 3.72 36.95 16.68
C ARG A 524 3.95 35.50 16.26
N PHE A 525 2.88 34.77 16.00
CA PHE A 525 2.96 33.38 15.56
C PHE A 525 3.49 33.29 14.11
N LYS A 526 3.04 34.19 13.23
CA LYS A 526 3.56 34.28 11.87
C LYS A 526 5.06 34.60 11.86
N GLU A 527 5.49 35.59 12.65
CA GLU A 527 6.92 35.93 12.77
C GLU A 527 7.75 34.75 13.29
N SER A 528 7.23 33.98 14.24
CA SER A 528 7.89 32.78 14.76
C SER A 528 7.99 31.67 13.71
N VAL A 529 6.95 31.46 12.90
CA VAL A 529 6.97 30.52 11.77
C VAL A 529 7.99 30.94 10.73
N ASP A 530 8.02 32.22 10.33
CA ASP A 530 9.02 32.76 9.39
C ASP A 530 10.45 32.49 9.89
N GLN A 531 10.71 32.71 11.19
CA GLN A 531 12.01 32.41 11.80
C GLN A 531 12.32 30.90 11.81
N GLY A 532 11.31 30.05 12.03
CA GLY A 532 11.44 28.59 11.97
C GLY A 532 11.89 28.12 10.59
N PHE A 533 11.28 28.63 9.52
CA PHE A 533 11.70 28.31 8.15
C PHE A 533 13.08 28.88 7.80
N GLU A 534 13.41 30.08 8.24
CA GLU A 534 14.76 30.64 8.14
C GLU A 534 15.82 29.76 8.82
N PHE A 535 15.46 29.08 9.91
CA PHE A 535 16.32 28.06 10.51
C PHE A 535 16.47 26.82 9.61
N LEU A 536 15.37 26.30 9.04
CA LEU A 536 15.40 25.15 8.13
C LEU A 536 16.26 25.44 6.89
N PHE A 537 16.16 26.63 6.30
CA PHE A 537 17.01 27.05 5.18
C PHE A 537 18.50 27.15 5.56
N LYS A 538 18.84 27.50 6.81
CA LYS A 538 20.24 27.48 7.30
C LYS A 538 20.78 26.08 7.52
N LEU A 539 19.92 25.06 7.65
CA LEU A 539 20.34 23.66 7.69
C LEU A 539 20.70 23.12 6.31
N GLN A 540 20.11 23.66 5.24
CA GLN A 540 20.37 23.21 3.89
C GLN A 540 21.74 23.68 3.38
N TYR A 541 22.54 22.74 2.90
CA TYR A 541 23.80 23.04 2.21
C TYR A 541 23.56 23.53 0.79
N PRO A 542 24.52 24.25 0.16
CA PRO A 542 24.40 24.64 -1.25
C PRO A 542 24.24 23.48 -2.23
N SER A 543 24.59 22.25 -1.82
CA SER A 543 24.38 21.02 -2.58
C SER A 543 22.97 20.46 -2.45
N GLY A 544 22.14 20.99 -1.55
CA GLY A 544 20.75 20.60 -1.31
C GLY A 544 20.50 19.71 -0.09
N GLY A 545 21.53 19.05 0.43
CA GLY A 545 21.39 18.20 1.61
C GLY A 545 21.17 18.98 2.90
N ILE A 546 20.41 18.42 3.85
CA ILE A 546 19.98 19.09 5.09
C ILE A 546 20.68 18.46 6.29
N ARG A 547 21.34 19.26 7.13
CA ARG A 547 22.00 18.79 8.36
C ARG A 547 21.07 18.68 9.56
N GLN A 548 21.47 17.88 10.55
CA GLN A 548 20.70 17.66 11.77
C GLN A 548 20.57 18.89 12.68
N VAL A 549 21.61 19.75 12.72
CA VAL A 549 21.76 20.77 13.77
C VAL A 549 22.30 22.09 13.23
N TYR A 550 21.80 23.20 13.80
CA TYR A 550 22.35 24.53 13.58
C TYR A 550 22.35 25.37 14.87
N PRO A 551 23.40 26.17 15.14
CA PRO A 551 24.69 26.22 14.46
C PRO A 551 25.52 24.93 14.58
N GLN A 552 26.72 24.93 14.00
CA GLN A 552 27.63 23.78 13.99
C GLN A 552 27.85 23.19 15.39
N ARG A 553 27.72 21.86 15.51
CA ARG A 553 27.97 21.11 16.75
C ARG A 553 29.37 20.52 16.74
N GLY A 554 30.14 20.80 17.80
CA GLY A 554 31.56 20.43 17.86
C GLY A 554 32.48 21.49 17.23
N ALA A 555 33.74 21.48 17.63
CA ALA A 555 34.72 22.47 17.19
C ALA A 555 35.23 22.19 15.77
N ASP A 556 35.45 20.92 15.45
CA ASP A 556 35.97 20.43 14.16
C ASP A 556 35.60 18.95 13.96
N GLU A 557 35.93 18.40 12.79
CA GLU A 557 35.68 17.00 12.36
C GLU A 557 36.20 15.92 13.33
N SER A 558 37.14 16.24 14.21
CA SER A 558 37.62 15.28 15.22
C SER A 558 36.66 15.13 16.42
N SER A 559 35.65 16.00 16.53
CA SER A 559 34.64 15.96 17.58
C SER A 559 33.73 14.72 17.40
N SER A 560 33.51 13.96 18.47
CA SER A 560 32.66 12.76 18.44
C SER A 560 31.17 13.05 18.15
N VAL A 561 30.78 14.32 18.10
CA VAL A 561 29.43 14.79 17.76
C VAL A 561 29.39 15.50 16.41
N TRP A 562 30.49 15.48 15.65
CA TRP A 562 30.59 16.17 14.36
C TRP A 562 29.59 15.63 13.34
N TYR A 563 29.22 14.36 13.45
CA TYR A 563 28.27 13.71 12.55
C TYR A 563 26.94 14.48 12.41
N SER A 564 26.51 15.25 13.41
CA SER A 564 25.30 16.08 13.35
C SER A 564 25.39 17.21 12.31
N ASN A 565 26.58 17.50 11.77
CA ASN A 565 26.80 18.47 10.70
C ASN A 565 26.79 17.83 9.31
N TYR A 566 26.72 16.51 9.17
CA TYR A 566 26.52 15.87 7.87
C TYR A 566 25.07 16.01 7.41
N VAL A 567 24.82 15.73 6.13
CA VAL A 567 23.45 15.57 5.64
C VAL A 567 22.85 14.35 6.32
N THR A 568 21.66 14.50 6.90
CA THR A 568 21.16 13.54 7.89
C THR A 568 19.80 12.96 7.48
N PHE A 569 19.79 11.69 7.06
CA PHE A 569 18.57 10.91 6.88
C PHE A 569 18.14 10.17 8.16
N ASN A 570 19.07 9.96 9.10
CA ASN A 570 18.80 9.32 10.39
C ASN A 570 17.56 9.89 11.08
N ASP A 571 16.69 8.99 11.56
CA ASP A 571 15.43 9.31 12.22
C ASP A 571 14.53 10.21 11.35
N ALA A 572 14.58 9.98 10.03
CA ALA A 572 13.85 10.72 8.99
C ALA A 572 14.10 12.24 8.99
N ALA A 573 15.19 12.73 9.58
CA ALA A 573 15.40 14.16 9.82
C ALA A 573 15.25 15.02 8.56
N MET A 574 16.00 14.71 7.49
CA MET A 574 15.88 15.44 6.22
C MET A 574 14.50 15.27 5.58
N THR A 575 13.93 14.06 5.55
CA THR A 575 12.65 13.79 4.88
C THR A 575 11.47 14.45 5.59
N ASN A 576 11.49 14.58 6.93
CA ASN A 576 10.44 15.27 7.68
C ASN A 576 10.45 16.78 7.41
N VAL A 577 11.62 17.37 7.13
CA VAL A 577 11.70 18.76 6.63
C VAL A 577 11.08 18.87 5.24
N LEU A 578 11.35 17.91 4.37
CA LEU A 578 10.80 17.91 3.00
C LEU A 578 9.29 17.67 2.98
N GLU A 579 8.76 16.87 3.91
CA GLU A 579 7.32 16.69 4.10
C GLU A 579 6.64 17.97 4.60
N LEU A 580 7.25 18.68 5.55
CA LEU A 580 6.78 20.02 5.94
C LEU A 580 6.83 21.00 4.76
N PHE A 581 7.84 20.89 3.89
CA PHE A 581 7.93 21.71 2.69
C PHE A 581 6.85 21.36 1.67
N ASP A 582 6.54 20.08 1.52
CA ASP A 582 5.41 19.59 0.71
C ASP A 582 4.08 20.15 1.22
N GLU A 583 3.83 20.12 2.53
CA GLU A 583 2.65 20.74 3.17
C GLU A 583 2.52 22.22 2.78
N VAL A 584 3.63 22.97 2.78
CA VAL A 584 3.64 24.39 2.39
C VAL A 584 3.33 24.59 0.90
N VAL A 585 4.02 23.87 0.00
CA VAL A 585 3.84 24.07 -1.45
C VAL A 585 2.47 23.62 -1.92
N ASN A 586 1.90 22.60 -1.27
CA ASN A 586 0.55 22.10 -1.51
C ASN A 586 -0.53 22.95 -0.81
N ARG A 587 -0.14 23.91 0.03
CA ARG A 587 -1.05 24.70 0.88
C ARG A 587 -1.94 23.81 1.75
N GLU A 588 -1.39 22.73 2.27
CA GLU A 588 -2.02 21.88 3.27
C GLU A 588 -2.09 22.63 4.61
N ALA A 589 -3.04 22.28 5.47
CA ALA A 589 -3.05 22.88 6.80
C ALA A 589 -1.84 22.46 7.62
N PRO A 590 -1.31 23.36 8.46
CA PRO A 590 -1.82 24.69 8.78
C PRO A 590 -1.34 25.83 7.86
N PHE A 591 -0.83 25.55 6.66
CA PHE A 591 -0.24 26.53 5.72
C PHE A 591 -1.20 26.98 4.61
N HIS A 592 -2.50 26.70 4.72
CA HIS A 592 -3.54 27.08 3.76
C HIS A 592 -3.96 28.55 3.83
N THR A 593 -3.49 29.32 4.83
CA THR A 593 -3.89 30.72 5.07
C THR A 593 -2.87 31.73 4.52
N ASP A 594 -2.93 32.98 4.98
CA ASP A 594 -1.95 34.02 4.63
C ASP A 594 -0.64 33.90 5.43
N ILE A 595 -0.48 32.86 6.24
CA ILE A 595 0.76 32.57 6.95
C ILE A 595 1.94 32.39 5.98
N VAL A 596 1.68 31.80 4.80
CA VAL A 596 2.61 31.71 3.68
C VAL A 596 2.06 32.42 2.44
N ASN A 597 2.95 32.94 1.59
CA ASN A 597 2.59 33.61 0.34
C ASN A 597 3.23 32.90 -0.87
N ASP A 598 2.85 33.29 -2.08
CA ASP A 598 3.32 32.62 -3.31
C ASP A 598 4.85 32.76 -3.53
N GLU A 599 5.47 33.84 -3.04
CA GLU A 599 6.92 34.03 -3.12
C GLU A 599 7.65 33.05 -2.20
N PHE A 600 7.14 32.88 -0.98
CA PHE A 600 7.63 31.91 -0.01
C PHE A 600 7.46 30.46 -0.51
N ILE A 601 6.31 30.14 -1.12
CA ILE A 601 6.08 28.82 -1.73
C ILE A 601 7.11 28.54 -2.84
N GLN A 602 7.48 29.53 -3.66
CA GLN A 602 8.52 29.37 -4.68
C GLN A 602 9.91 29.15 -4.08
N GLU A 603 10.23 29.82 -2.97
CA GLU A 603 11.48 29.62 -2.24
C GLU A 603 11.57 28.20 -1.65
N VAL A 604 10.50 27.74 -1.00
CA VAL A 604 10.39 26.36 -0.50
C VAL A 604 10.49 25.34 -1.64
N GLY A 605 9.81 25.57 -2.76
CA GLY A 605 9.91 24.72 -3.95
C GLY A 605 11.35 24.63 -4.49
N SER A 606 12.08 25.76 -4.53
CA SER A 606 13.48 25.76 -4.94
C SER A 606 14.37 24.97 -3.97
N SER A 607 14.04 24.98 -2.67
CA SER A 607 14.73 24.18 -1.66
C SER A 607 14.45 22.68 -1.83
N ILE A 608 13.21 22.30 -2.16
CA ILE A 608 12.84 20.92 -2.51
C ILE A 608 13.64 20.42 -3.72
N ASP A 609 13.74 21.22 -4.79
CA ASP A 609 14.46 20.84 -6.00
C ASP A 609 15.95 20.53 -5.72
N LEU A 610 16.60 21.36 -4.90
CA LEU A 610 17.98 21.12 -4.46
C LEU A 610 18.09 19.84 -3.62
N ALA A 611 17.15 19.60 -2.71
CA ALA A 611 17.13 18.41 -1.88
C ALA A 611 16.93 17.12 -2.70
N LEU A 612 16.04 17.16 -3.70
CA LEU A 612 15.82 16.06 -4.65
C LEU A 612 17.12 15.73 -5.40
N ASP A 613 17.80 16.73 -5.96
CA ASP A 613 19.09 16.56 -6.64
C ASP A 613 20.17 15.95 -5.71
N TYR A 614 20.21 16.37 -4.44
CA TYR A 614 21.11 15.78 -3.45
C TYR A 614 20.78 14.30 -3.19
N ILE A 615 19.50 13.98 -2.95
CA ILE A 615 19.04 12.61 -2.64
C ILE A 615 19.42 11.65 -3.77
N LEU A 616 19.14 12.02 -5.02
CA LEU A 616 19.46 11.18 -6.18
C LEU A 616 20.97 10.95 -6.32
N LYS A 617 21.80 11.99 -6.12
CA LYS A 617 23.27 11.86 -6.14
C LYS A 617 23.87 11.11 -4.96
N ALA A 618 23.19 11.11 -3.82
CA ALA A 618 23.63 10.42 -2.61
C ALA A 618 23.26 8.93 -2.57
N GLN A 619 22.46 8.45 -3.54
CA GLN A 619 22.14 7.02 -3.61
C GLN A 619 23.43 6.22 -3.82
N ILE A 620 23.62 5.19 -3.00
CA ILE A 620 24.86 4.41 -2.99
C ILE A 620 24.90 3.50 -4.22
N GLU A 621 25.93 3.64 -5.03
CA GLU A 621 26.20 2.77 -6.19
C GLU A 621 27.28 1.73 -5.85
N VAL A 622 26.98 0.45 -6.10
CA VAL A 622 27.90 -0.68 -5.93
C VAL A 622 28.02 -1.41 -7.26
N ASP A 623 29.23 -1.48 -7.81
CA ASP A 623 29.53 -2.22 -9.06
C ASP A 623 28.60 -1.86 -10.24
N GLY A 624 28.22 -0.58 -10.37
CA GLY A 624 27.33 -0.12 -11.44
C GLY A 624 25.83 -0.25 -11.13
N GLN A 625 25.46 -0.67 -9.92
CA GLN A 625 24.07 -0.87 -9.49
C GLN A 625 23.75 0.08 -8.34
N LEU A 626 22.67 0.86 -8.50
CA LEU A 626 22.14 1.67 -7.42
C LEU A 626 21.55 0.78 -6.33
N THR A 627 21.68 1.20 -5.09
CA THR A 627 21.17 0.50 -3.91
C THR A 627 20.22 1.41 -3.14
N ALA A 628 20.54 1.81 -1.91
CA ALA A 628 19.76 2.73 -1.10
C ALA A 628 20.67 3.79 -0.46
N TRP A 629 20.34 4.31 0.72
CA TRP A 629 21.05 5.40 1.38
C TRP A 629 21.62 4.99 2.74
N GLY A 630 22.65 5.69 3.18
CA GLY A 630 23.18 5.64 4.53
C GLY A 630 22.45 6.59 5.48
N GLN A 631 22.76 6.51 6.77
CA GLN A 631 22.13 7.37 7.78
C GLN A 631 22.56 8.83 7.65
N GLN A 632 23.82 9.04 7.30
CA GLN A 632 24.40 10.36 7.07
C GLN A 632 25.25 10.33 5.81
N HIS A 633 25.34 11.46 5.12
CA HIS A 633 26.14 11.63 3.92
C HIS A 633 26.92 12.95 3.97
N ASP A 634 28.08 12.95 3.34
CA ASP A 634 28.89 14.16 3.23
C ASP A 634 28.17 15.18 2.34
N PRO A 635 28.12 16.47 2.75
CA PRO A 635 27.36 17.47 2.03
C PRO A 635 27.86 17.78 0.62
N PHE A 636 29.07 17.40 0.21
CA PHE A 636 29.61 17.78 -1.10
C PHE A 636 30.08 16.62 -1.96
N THR A 637 30.55 15.54 -1.34
CA THR A 637 30.97 14.31 -2.01
C THR A 637 29.84 13.29 -2.10
N TYR A 638 28.76 13.48 -1.34
CA TYR A 638 27.61 12.59 -1.24
C TYR A 638 27.94 11.20 -0.65
N GLU A 639 29.19 10.95 -0.25
CA GLU A 639 29.62 9.67 0.30
C GLU A 639 28.96 9.41 1.67
N PRO A 640 28.54 8.17 1.96
CA PRO A 640 28.04 7.79 3.28
C PRO A 640 29.07 8.10 4.37
N GLN A 641 28.61 8.67 5.48
CA GLN A 641 29.44 9.05 6.62
C GLN A 641 29.04 8.27 7.87
N HIS A 642 29.90 8.36 8.88
CA HIS A 642 29.66 7.76 10.18
C HIS A 642 28.71 8.64 11.01
N GLY A 643 27.91 8.00 11.84
CA GLY A 643 27.11 8.62 12.89
C GLY A 643 27.87 8.59 14.22
N ARG A 644 27.22 8.04 15.25
CA ARG A 644 27.88 7.72 16.53
C ARG A 644 28.90 6.59 16.33
N SER A 645 29.71 6.29 17.35
CA SER A 645 30.79 5.29 17.25
C SER A 645 30.34 3.92 16.73
N TYR A 646 29.07 3.54 16.96
CA TYR A 646 28.47 2.28 16.53
C TYR A 646 27.65 2.38 15.22
N GLU A 647 27.68 3.52 14.54
CA GLU A 647 26.94 3.81 13.30
C GLU A 647 27.95 4.10 12.18
N HIS A 648 28.28 3.06 11.43
CA HIS A 648 29.31 3.11 10.40
C HIS A 648 28.73 3.51 9.04
N PRO A 649 29.54 4.07 8.12
CA PRO A 649 29.16 4.22 6.72
C PRO A 649 28.65 2.89 6.16
N SER A 650 27.38 2.87 5.74
CA SER A 650 26.66 1.64 5.40
C SER A 650 25.42 1.96 4.58
N ILE A 651 24.84 0.94 3.93
CA ILE A 651 23.48 1.03 3.40
C ILE A 651 22.54 0.73 4.57
N THR A 652 21.50 1.57 4.76
CA THR A 652 20.66 1.51 5.96
C THR A 652 19.19 1.24 5.65
N ALA A 653 18.62 0.21 6.28
CA ALA A 653 17.24 -0.17 6.03
C ALA A 653 16.26 0.88 6.57
N SER A 654 16.33 1.20 7.86
CA SER A 654 15.38 2.11 8.52
C SER A 654 15.33 3.49 7.87
N GLU A 655 16.49 4.08 7.58
CA GLU A 655 16.57 5.48 7.12
C GLU A 655 16.29 5.62 5.62
N SER A 656 16.42 4.53 4.84
CA SER A 656 16.10 4.57 3.41
C SER A 656 14.60 4.57 3.14
N ILE A 657 13.77 4.03 4.04
CA ILE A 657 12.32 3.92 3.81
C ILE A 657 11.65 5.29 3.67
N PRO A 658 11.87 6.28 4.56
CA PRO A 658 11.35 7.63 4.38
C PRO A 658 11.81 8.28 3.06
N VAL A 659 13.06 8.04 2.64
CA VAL A 659 13.60 8.58 1.38
C VAL A 659 12.86 8.00 0.18
N ILE A 660 12.70 6.67 0.12
CA ILE A 660 11.98 6.00 -0.97
C ILE A 660 10.52 6.45 -0.98
N ARG A 661 9.86 6.49 0.19
CA ARG A 661 8.49 6.98 0.34
C ARG A 661 8.33 8.40 -0.22
N TRP A 662 9.24 9.30 0.12
CA TRP A 662 9.20 10.68 -0.34
C TRP A 662 9.42 10.79 -1.86
N LEU A 663 10.38 10.03 -2.42
CA LEU A 663 10.58 9.95 -3.87
C LEU A 663 9.34 9.41 -4.59
N MET A 664 8.69 8.39 -4.03
CA MET A 664 7.47 7.82 -4.58
C MET A 664 6.27 8.77 -4.49
N ALA A 665 6.26 9.69 -3.52
CA ALA A 665 5.26 10.73 -3.39
C ALA A 665 5.43 11.88 -4.40
N ARG A 666 6.50 11.89 -5.22
CA ARG A 666 6.73 13.00 -6.13
C ARG A 666 5.69 13.06 -7.26
N PRO A 667 5.15 14.26 -7.56
CA PRO A 667 4.10 14.40 -8.56
C PRO A 667 4.61 14.08 -9.97
N GLU A 668 5.88 14.43 -10.25
CA GLU A 668 6.57 14.09 -11.49
C GLU A 668 7.51 12.90 -11.25
N GLN A 669 7.10 11.73 -11.76
CA GLN A 669 7.90 10.50 -11.69
C GLN A 669 8.86 10.42 -12.88
N THR A 670 9.98 11.14 -12.81
CA THR A 670 11.03 11.11 -13.85
C THR A 670 11.71 9.74 -13.93
N GLU A 671 12.34 9.42 -15.06
CA GLU A 671 13.11 8.17 -15.22
C GLU A 671 14.18 8.00 -14.13
N GLU A 672 14.83 9.09 -13.71
CA GLU A 672 15.85 9.07 -12.65
C GLU A 672 15.24 8.70 -11.29
N ILE A 673 14.09 9.28 -10.93
CA ILE A 673 13.34 8.92 -9.70
C ILE A 673 12.89 7.47 -9.76
N GLN A 674 12.30 7.04 -10.88
CA GLN A 674 11.82 5.66 -11.04
C GLN A 674 12.97 4.65 -10.93
N THR A 675 14.12 4.95 -11.54
CA THR A 675 15.33 4.13 -11.46
C THR A 675 15.85 4.06 -10.02
N ALA A 676 15.92 5.20 -9.33
CA ALA A 676 16.34 5.27 -7.93
C ALA A 676 15.44 4.43 -7.02
N VAL A 677 14.12 4.58 -7.16
CA VAL A 677 13.12 3.84 -6.39
C VAL A 677 13.16 2.34 -6.70
N SER A 678 13.11 1.94 -7.97
CA SER A 678 13.13 0.52 -8.37
C SER A 678 14.41 -0.18 -7.90
N SER A 679 15.56 0.49 -7.98
CA SER A 679 16.84 -0.05 -7.51
C SER A 679 16.87 -0.24 -5.99
N ALA A 680 16.35 0.71 -5.22
CA ALA A 680 16.27 0.62 -3.76
C ALA A 680 15.30 -0.47 -3.29
N LEU A 681 14.13 -0.57 -3.92
CA LEU A 681 13.16 -1.64 -3.64
C LEU A 681 13.75 -3.01 -3.99
N SER A 682 14.44 -3.12 -5.13
CA SER A 682 15.13 -4.35 -5.55
C SER A 682 16.21 -4.76 -4.56
N TYR A 683 17.00 -3.80 -4.07
CA TYR A 683 18.02 -4.03 -3.05
C TYR A 683 17.40 -4.61 -1.77
N PHE A 684 16.34 -3.98 -1.24
CA PHE A 684 15.70 -4.47 -0.01
C PHE A 684 14.97 -5.80 -0.20
N ASP A 685 14.42 -6.08 -1.38
CA ASP A 685 13.88 -7.41 -1.64
C ASP A 685 14.97 -8.49 -1.70
N GLN A 686 16.17 -8.15 -2.16
CA GLN A 686 17.30 -9.08 -2.22
C GLN A 686 17.90 -9.40 -0.85
N VAL A 687 18.07 -8.39 0.02
CA VAL A 687 18.77 -8.57 1.31
C VAL A 687 17.86 -8.99 2.47
N LYS A 688 16.56 -9.20 2.21
CA LYS A 688 15.59 -9.64 3.22
C LYS A 688 15.92 -11.04 3.73
N ILE A 689 15.63 -11.28 5.01
CA ILE A 689 15.75 -12.60 5.64
C ILE A 689 14.35 -13.15 5.83
N LEU A 690 14.01 -14.19 5.08
CA LEU A 690 12.73 -14.88 5.16
C LEU A 690 12.67 -15.82 6.38
N ASP A 691 11.46 -16.15 6.78
CA ASP A 691 11.12 -17.07 7.87
C ASP A 691 11.90 -16.78 9.17
N THR A 692 12.17 -15.50 9.44
CA THR A 692 13.02 -15.07 10.54
C THR A 692 12.40 -13.89 11.28
N ARG A 693 12.32 -13.99 12.61
CA ARG A 693 11.92 -12.90 13.50
C ARG A 693 13.13 -12.41 14.29
N TYR A 694 13.26 -11.09 14.42
CA TYR A 694 14.21 -10.47 15.35
C TYR A 694 13.54 -10.12 16.68
N ASP A 695 14.12 -10.60 17.78
CA ASP A 695 13.70 -10.26 19.13
C ASP A 695 14.95 -9.92 19.94
N ASN A 696 15.15 -8.64 20.26
CA ASN A 696 16.32 -8.20 20.99
C ASN A 696 16.30 -8.57 22.48
N ARG A 697 15.22 -9.17 23.00
CA ARG A 697 15.07 -9.57 24.42
C ARG A 697 15.24 -11.07 24.64
N THR A 698 15.10 -11.87 23.59
CA THR A 698 15.13 -13.34 23.68
C THR A 698 16.35 -13.89 22.95
N TYR A 699 17.10 -14.79 23.58
CA TYR A 699 18.20 -15.51 22.92
C TYR A 699 17.72 -16.88 22.42
N PRO A 700 18.02 -17.29 21.17
CA PRO A 700 18.74 -16.53 20.14
C PRO A 700 17.93 -15.34 19.61
N TYR A 701 18.62 -14.24 19.25
CA TYR A 701 17.99 -12.98 18.85
C TYR A 701 17.30 -13.02 17.49
N PHE A 702 17.71 -13.96 16.64
CA PHE A 702 17.09 -14.28 15.36
C PHE A 702 16.49 -15.67 15.48
N LEU A 703 15.17 -15.75 15.30
CA LEU A 703 14.37 -16.94 15.56
C LEU A 703 13.71 -17.40 14.26
N ASP A 704 13.75 -18.70 13.99
CA ASP A 704 12.96 -19.31 12.91
C ASP A 704 11.47 -19.01 13.17
N HIS A 705 10.83 -18.33 12.23
CA HIS A 705 9.43 -17.95 12.31
C HIS A 705 8.83 -17.89 10.90
N PRO A 706 8.21 -19.00 10.43
CA PRO A 706 7.64 -19.07 9.09
C PRO A 706 6.69 -17.92 8.77
N GLY A 707 6.86 -17.31 7.60
CA GLY A 707 6.05 -16.17 7.14
C GLY A 707 6.47 -14.80 7.66
N SER A 708 7.46 -14.71 8.57
CA SER A 708 8.04 -13.42 8.97
C SER A 708 9.23 -13.06 8.10
N THR A 709 9.45 -11.75 7.91
CA THR A 709 10.61 -11.23 7.18
C THR A 709 11.30 -10.16 8.01
N VAL A 710 12.63 -10.16 8.02
CA VAL A 710 13.41 -9.14 8.74
C VAL A 710 14.58 -8.63 7.90
N TRP A 711 15.00 -7.41 8.20
CA TRP A 711 16.17 -6.76 7.63
C TRP A 711 17.11 -6.31 8.74
N TYR A 712 18.41 -6.40 8.52
CA TYR A 712 19.38 -5.70 9.36
C TYR A 712 19.26 -4.19 9.20
N ARG A 713 19.63 -3.43 10.23
CA ARG A 713 19.65 -1.97 10.15
C ARG A 713 20.78 -1.46 9.25
N PHE A 714 21.93 -2.13 9.27
CA PHE A 714 23.16 -1.71 8.60
C PHE A 714 23.74 -2.84 7.74
N TYR A 715 24.01 -2.53 6.48
CA TYR A 715 24.67 -3.42 5.53
C TYR A 715 26.00 -2.83 5.08
N GLN A 716 27.04 -3.67 5.10
CA GLN A 716 28.35 -3.29 4.61
C GLN A 716 28.32 -3.10 3.09
N ILE A 717 28.62 -1.87 2.64
CA ILE A 717 28.67 -1.49 1.23
C ILE A 717 29.58 -2.46 0.46
N GLY A 718 29.07 -3.02 -0.63
CA GLY A 718 29.80 -3.94 -1.51
C GLY A 718 29.75 -5.42 -1.12
N THR A 719 29.27 -5.77 0.07
CA THR A 719 29.21 -7.19 0.51
C THR A 719 27.88 -7.62 1.11
N ASP A 720 27.02 -6.66 1.47
CA ASP A 720 25.74 -6.86 2.14
C ASP A 720 25.81 -7.64 3.45
N PHE A 721 27.00 -7.75 4.06
CA PHE A 721 27.12 -8.32 5.39
C PHE A 721 26.49 -7.41 6.43
N PRO A 722 25.78 -7.97 7.43
CA PRO A 722 25.26 -7.17 8.53
C PRO A 722 26.40 -6.51 9.30
N ILE A 723 26.21 -5.25 9.65
CA ILE A 723 27.11 -4.53 10.56
C ILE A 723 26.45 -4.46 11.94
N PHE A 724 27.17 -4.98 12.93
CA PHE A 724 26.94 -4.70 14.35
C PHE A 724 28.14 -3.93 14.88
N SER A 725 27.94 -3.04 15.86
CA SER A 725 29.06 -2.33 16.49
C SER A 725 28.75 -1.91 17.91
N GLY A 726 29.78 -1.95 18.75
CA GLY A 726 29.74 -1.44 20.11
C GLY A 726 30.21 0.01 20.22
N ARG A 727 30.27 0.51 21.46
CA ARG A 727 30.89 1.78 21.81
C ARG A 727 32.40 1.83 21.53
N ASP A 728 33.03 0.68 21.29
CA ASP A 728 34.41 0.57 20.83
C ASP A 728 34.61 0.98 19.36
N GLY A 729 33.52 1.11 18.60
CA GLY A 729 33.51 1.48 17.20
C GLY A 729 34.14 0.44 16.27
N VAL A 730 34.11 -0.83 16.66
CA VAL A 730 34.61 -1.92 15.83
C VAL A 730 33.45 -2.62 15.14
N ILE A 731 33.49 -2.66 13.80
CA ILE A 731 32.54 -3.46 13.00
C ILE A 731 32.66 -4.94 13.37
N LYS A 732 31.52 -5.54 13.66
CA LYS A 732 31.27 -6.96 13.91
C LYS A 732 30.23 -7.46 12.93
N HIS A 733 30.22 -8.76 12.69
CA HIS A 733 29.24 -9.43 11.82
C HIS A 733 28.38 -10.44 12.57
N ASN A 734 28.56 -10.52 13.89
CA ASN A 734 27.66 -11.26 14.74
C ASN A 734 27.23 -10.44 15.96
N LEU A 735 25.93 -10.47 16.25
CA LEU A 735 25.33 -9.62 17.28
C LEU A 735 25.88 -9.96 18.68
N GLU A 736 26.24 -11.22 18.97
CA GLU A 736 26.81 -11.56 20.28
C GLU A 736 28.21 -10.99 20.53
N GLU A 737 28.89 -10.47 19.51
CA GLU A 737 30.24 -9.88 19.64
C GLU A 737 30.24 -8.46 20.22
N ILE A 738 29.07 -7.82 20.31
CA ILE A 738 28.92 -6.48 20.90
C ILE A 738 28.35 -6.56 22.33
N GLU A 739 28.56 -5.49 23.11
CA GLU A 739 28.16 -5.42 24.51
C GLU A 739 26.64 -5.46 24.70
N GLU A 740 26.19 -6.09 25.79
CA GLU A 740 24.77 -6.29 26.11
C GLU A 740 23.97 -4.98 26.10
N GLU A 741 24.54 -3.88 26.61
CA GLU A 741 23.89 -2.57 26.60
C GLU A 741 23.52 -2.08 25.19
N ARG A 742 24.37 -2.37 24.18
CA ARG A 742 24.08 -2.03 22.78
C ARG A 742 23.20 -3.07 22.10
N ARG A 743 23.28 -4.35 22.46
CA ARG A 743 22.38 -5.39 21.92
C ARG A 743 20.93 -5.15 22.30
N LEU A 744 20.71 -4.84 23.58
CA LEU A 744 19.36 -4.71 24.15
C LEU A 744 18.80 -3.29 23.99
N GLY A 745 19.67 -2.26 24.00
CA GLY A 745 19.28 -0.86 23.97
C GLY A 745 19.18 -0.24 22.57
N TYR A 746 19.44 -1.00 21.51
CA TYR A 746 19.42 -0.52 20.14
C TYR A 746 18.84 -1.58 19.19
N SER A 747 18.05 -1.15 18.21
CA SER A 747 17.46 -2.05 17.20
C SER A 747 18.45 -2.27 16.07
N TRP A 748 18.98 -3.49 15.96
CA TRP A 748 19.94 -3.89 14.92
C TRP A 748 19.29 -4.56 13.71
N ALA A 749 18.02 -4.91 13.82
CA ALA A 749 17.21 -5.47 12.76
C ALA A 749 15.73 -5.11 13.00
N GLY A 750 14.91 -5.20 11.97
CA GLY A 750 13.50 -4.83 12.03
C GLY A 750 12.76 -5.10 10.72
N THR A 751 11.47 -4.77 10.71
CA THR A 751 10.54 -4.98 9.58
C THR A 751 10.33 -3.72 8.73
N TRP A 752 11.18 -2.70 8.88
CA TRP A 752 10.95 -1.37 8.28
C TRP A 752 10.61 -1.38 6.77
N PRO A 753 11.30 -2.16 5.91
CA PRO A 753 10.99 -2.20 4.48
C PRO A 753 9.70 -2.94 4.11
N GLN A 754 9.13 -3.73 5.01
CA GLN A 754 8.07 -4.70 4.71
C GLN A 754 6.84 -4.03 4.06
N GLN A 755 6.26 -3.04 4.75
CA GLN A 755 5.05 -2.35 4.28
C GLN A 755 5.30 -1.64 2.94
N LEU A 756 6.47 -1.01 2.78
CA LEU A 756 6.82 -0.35 1.52
C LEU A 756 6.93 -1.34 0.36
N LEU A 757 7.61 -2.47 0.57
CA LEU A 757 7.77 -3.51 -0.45
C LEU A 757 6.42 -4.13 -0.82
N GLU A 758 5.58 -4.42 0.17
CA GLU A 758 4.23 -4.95 -0.06
C GLU A 758 3.37 -3.97 -0.86
N VAL A 759 3.36 -2.69 -0.48
CA VAL A 759 2.66 -1.64 -1.25
C VAL A 759 3.21 -1.54 -2.65
N ALA A 760 4.53 -1.51 -2.83
CA ALA A 760 5.16 -1.46 -4.14
C ALA A 760 4.81 -2.69 -5.01
N GLN A 761 4.73 -3.88 -4.41
CA GLN A 761 4.40 -5.13 -5.10
C GLN A 761 2.90 -5.27 -5.43
N THR A 762 2.03 -4.65 -4.63
CA THR A 762 0.57 -4.85 -4.77
C THR A 762 -0.11 -3.71 -5.52
N THR A 763 0.13 -2.47 -5.14
CA THR A 763 -0.56 -1.29 -5.70
C THR A 763 0.39 -0.30 -6.37
N GLY A 764 1.65 -0.25 -5.94
CA GLY A 764 2.61 0.72 -6.45
C GLY A 764 2.17 2.15 -6.15
N TYR A 765 2.23 3.02 -7.15
CA TYR A 765 1.77 4.40 -7.04
C TYR A 765 0.25 4.50 -6.85
N TYR A 766 -0.22 4.40 -5.60
CA TYR A 766 -1.63 4.16 -5.28
C TYR A 766 -2.49 5.42 -5.17
N GLU A 767 -1.92 6.53 -4.74
CA GLU A 767 -2.69 7.70 -4.33
C GLU A 767 -3.58 8.23 -5.47
N ASN A 768 -4.88 8.29 -5.18
CA ASN A 768 -5.97 8.67 -6.10
C ASN A 768 -6.09 7.80 -7.36
N LYS A 769 -5.28 6.74 -7.51
CA LYS A 769 -5.31 5.86 -8.69
C LYS A 769 -6.44 4.84 -8.57
N VAL A 770 -7.05 4.55 -9.71
CA VAL A 770 -8.11 3.55 -9.83
C VAL A 770 -7.51 2.17 -10.14
N TYR A 771 -8.12 1.14 -9.59
CA TYR A 771 -7.76 -0.26 -9.75
C TYR A 771 -9.02 -1.09 -9.98
N ALA A 772 -8.86 -2.23 -10.65
CA ALA A 772 -9.79 -3.34 -10.54
C ALA A 772 -9.13 -4.47 -9.75
N ARG A 773 -9.86 -5.06 -8.81
CA ARG A 773 -9.40 -6.23 -8.04
C ARG A 773 -10.41 -7.36 -8.11
N VAL A 774 -9.92 -8.60 -8.15
CA VAL A 774 -10.76 -9.76 -7.90
C VAL A 774 -11.14 -9.73 -6.42
N PHE A 775 -12.44 -9.79 -6.12
CA PHE A 775 -13.00 -9.81 -4.77
C PHE A 775 -13.55 -11.19 -4.42
N ARG A 776 -13.99 -11.95 -5.43
CA ARG A 776 -14.53 -13.32 -5.29
C ARG A 776 -14.14 -14.15 -6.51
N ASP A 777 -14.01 -15.47 -6.35
CA ASP A 777 -13.63 -16.40 -7.42
C ASP A 777 -14.77 -17.37 -7.81
N GLN A 778 -16.02 -16.91 -7.72
CA GLN A 778 -17.19 -17.76 -7.93
C GLN A 778 -17.39 -18.14 -9.41
N SER A 779 -16.97 -17.30 -10.34
CA SER A 779 -17.04 -17.58 -11.78
C SER A 779 -15.93 -18.53 -12.24
N LYS A 780 -16.28 -19.41 -13.19
CA LYS A 780 -15.33 -20.34 -13.83
C LYS A 780 -15.28 -20.09 -15.33
N ASP A 781 -14.08 -20.06 -15.89
CA ASP A 781 -13.91 -19.90 -17.32
C ASP A 781 -14.27 -21.20 -18.08
N HIS A 782 -14.27 -21.17 -19.42
CA HIS A 782 -14.55 -22.34 -20.25
C HIS A 782 -13.57 -23.52 -20.06
N LEU A 783 -12.43 -23.28 -19.39
CA LEU A 783 -11.44 -24.29 -19.01
C LEU A 783 -11.57 -24.72 -17.54
N ASN A 784 -12.63 -24.28 -16.87
CA ASN A 784 -12.94 -24.56 -15.47
C ASN A 784 -11.93 -23.97 -14.46
N ARG A 785 -11.28 -22.86 -14.80
CA ARG A 785 -10.32 -22.14 -13.93
C ARG A 785 -11.01 -21.06 -13.09
N SER A 786 -10.51 -20.84 -11.86
CA SER A 786 -10.93 -19.73 -10.97
C SER A 786 -10.31 -18.40 -11.41
N LEU A 787 -10.92 -17.30 -10.96
CA LEU A 787 -10.25 -16.00 -10.90
C LEU A 787 -9.20 -16.01 -9.78
N ALA A 788 -8.05 -15.36 -9.99
CA ALA A 788 -7.01 -15.21 -8.98
C ALA A 788 -7.42 -14.15 -7.93
N LEU A 789 -7.74 -14.55 -6.69
CA LEU A 789 -8.33 -13.67 -5.65
C LEU A 789 -7.48 -12.44 -5.30
N ASP A 790 -6.15 -12.50 -5.44
CA ASP A 790 -5.26 -11.37 -5.12
C ASP A 790 -4.91 -10.50 -6.35
N SER A 791 -5.53 -10.77 -7.50
CA SER A 791 -5.29 -10.02 -8.72
C SER A 791 -5.85 -8.61 -8.61
N ILE A 792 -4.96 -7.63 -8.47
CA ILE A 792 -5.24 -6.20 -8.55
C ILE A 792 -4.42 -5.54 -9.66
N VAL A 793 -5.08 -4.78 -10.53
CA VAL A 793 -4.46 -4.12 -11.67
C VAL A 793 -4.90 -2.65 -11.72
N LYS A 794 -3.92 -1.77 -11.87
CA LYS A 794 -4.11 -0.32 -12.00
C LYS A 794 -4.71 0.01 -13.37
N THR A 795 -5.60 1.00 -13.40
CA THR A 795 -6.11 1.56 -14.65
C THR A 795 -5.00 2.21 -15.47
N THR A 796 -4.96 1.91 -16.77
CA THR A 796 -4.11 2.56 -17.78
C THR A 796 -4.88 3.65 -18.52
N ASN A 797 -4.18 4.73 -18.88
CA ASN A 797 -4.77 5.90 -19.53
C ASN A 797 -5.15 5.59 -20.97
N ARG A 798 -6.46 5.54 -21.25
CA ARG A 798 -7.02 5.60 -22.62
C ARG A 798 -8.32 6.40 -22.69
N ILE A 799 -8.44 7.48 -21.90
CA ILE A 799 -9.48 8.48 -22.16
C ILE A 799 -9.07 9.19 -23.45
N GLN A 800 -9.38 8.58 -24.59
CA GLN A 800 -9.22 9.19 -25.89
C GLN A 800 -10.15 10.41 -25.89
N GLY A 801 -9.55 11.60 -25.93
CA GLY A 801 -10.28 12.83 -26.16
C GLY A 801 -11.01 12.75 -27.51
N ASP A 802 -12.22 13.28 -27.52
CA ASP A 802 -13.17 13.39 -28.65
C ASP A 802 -12.55 13.57 -30.05
#